data_AF-A0A944ADF3-F1
#
_entry.id   AF-A0A944ADF3-F1
#
_cell.length_a   1.000
_cell.length_b   1.000
_cell.length_c   1.000
_cell.angle_alpha   90.00
_cell.angle_beta   90.00
_cell.angle_gamma   90.00
#
_symmetry.space_group_name_H-M   'P 1'
#
loop_
_entity.id
_entity.type
_entity.pdbx_description
1 polymer ?
#
loop_
_entity_poly.entity_id
_entity_poly.type
_entity_poly.pdbx_seq_one_letter_code
_entity_poly.pdbx_strand_id
1 'polypeptide(L)'
;MKKLFKYIAVLAASVLAFGCYPEVLTPDQNKLPSASDFDVEIVVDQATNYVTFTMKNQGVVPMWIFGDQKIDKTANSRYAYTANGITLRFRDAGEHQVEVKAYNANGISQGSQIYTFNIENTFRDPFNATPYMKAVAGEWMWNHDVDKHFGCGPNLADPIGWWGAGANEKADWSLYNDRMTFTEDGQYTFNPGEDGKVYVNAGFTALGTSPDGNDFLVDIPEYTTTYSIENNWNAAGIEEIWLVLPPQKNLSYIPNQTIYDNPRFMFMESKTSAIKKEMKLAAAEAPNGDGTISWYYNFVPAVHVATPEELLAGTSAEGKVWVMDSEAKGHLGCGESVENPAGWWSAGANEKAGFGLYDDEITFYPDGKYTYSSGADGKMYINWGVTAIGPNPGAEPDIDIEWPFTESTYEFDGETITLAANTPMVYVPSDHVWNNPVFHVAEITETTLRVVADNPGCYWQMIFKARDVKGPTGPTLNGTELPAELSVSQGDIIEVGNLNLAETWVDPDFFEVSGNALKFKAVAGDYQFSYDKNANWIRVVPMVDGARATYENGKALWIIGDGGGKPSVENAIGWSTGEAPLPMAQIGENTYQITLAMKGEGGSIKVFGQSDWGIEWTSNKYSSFNGNGLFKLGNGTDGDNGNIYHTDSPAGYYVFTVVDNGGIFDMTVDKVKQTVWDAAADSNLWLTANLNNMDFYFATGEGWSPIDPAKYSADGNHYYLTFPEALGALQWQAQVKYKTLGFSTSADKTYDFQVKILSSEDHPSITIKLVKEGDDNTYYCTERHAVKADEEFVYRLDNVAGIDMEDVQLVFDFGGGVGGSTLEYYDIIFQEHRAE
;
A
#
# COMPACT_ATOMS: atom_id res chain seq x y z
N MET A 1 -15.08 30.42 -26.17
CA MET A 1 -15.82 30.43 -27.45
C MET A 1 -14.98 30.56 -28.74
N LYS A 2 -13.64 30.73 -28.74
CA LYS A 2 -12.85 30.86 -29.99
C LYS A 2 -12.08 29.61 -30.46
N LYS A 3 -12.11 28.50 -29.71
CA LYS A 3 -11.34 27.28 -30.05
C LYS A 3 -12.17 26.09 -30.57
N LEU A 4 -13.51 26.17 -30.51
CA LEU A 4 -14.40 25.05 -30.87
C LEU A 4 -14.62 24.88 -32.40
N PHE A 5 -14.35 25.93 -33.20
CA PHE A 5 -14.60 25.90 -34.65
C PHE A 5 -13.51 25.18 -35.47
N LYS A 6 -12.37 24.80 -34.87
CA LYS A 6 -11.27 24.16 -35.62
C LYS A 6 -11.43 22.65 -35.83
N TYR A 7 -12.21 21.96 -34.99
CA TYR A 7 -12.33 20.50 -35.06
C TYR A 7 -13.51 20.01 -35.92
N ILE A 8 -14.51 20.86 -36.19
CA ILE A 8 -15.65 20.51 -37.05
C ILE A 8 -15.25 20.45 -38.55
N ALA A 9 -14.20 21.17 -38.95
CA ALA A 9 -13.72 21.16 -40.33
C ALA A 9 -12.93 19.89 -40.72
N VAL A 10 -12.49 19.08 -39.73
CA VAL A 10 -11.62 17.92 -39.98
C VAL A 10 -12.40 16.61 -40.06
N LEU A 11 -13.55 16.50 -39.40
CA LEU A 11 -14.39 15.29 -39.45
C LEU A 11 -15.16 15.11 -40.78
N ALA A 12 -15.24 16.15 -41.61
CA ALA A 12 -15.82 16.07 -42.95
C ALA A 12 -14.82 15.52 -44.00
N ALA A 13 -13.55 15.29 -43.65
CA ALA A 13 -12.48 14.96 -44.61
C ALA A 13 -11.96 13.51 -44.53
N SER A 14 -12.37 12.70 -43.55
CA SER A 14 -11.78 11.37 -43.31
C SER A 14 -12.60 10.18 -43.83
N VAL A 15 -13.73 10.39 -44.49
CA VAL A 15 -14.43 9.35 -45.26
C VAL A 15 -14.43 9.77 -46.72
N LEU A 16 -13.34 9.52 -47.47
CA LEU A 16 -13.31 9.40 -48.95
C LEU A 16 -11.87 9.19 -49.47
N ALA A 17 -11.42 7.93 -49.52
CA ALA A 17 -10.27 7.45 -50.31
C ALA A 17 -10.30 5.90 -50.24
N PHE A 18 -10.50 5.05 -51.26
CA PHE A 18 -10.40 5.15 -52.72
C PHE A 18 -11.42 4.21 -53.39
N GLY A 19 -12.22 4.77 -54.30
CA GLY A 19 -13.08 4.03 -55.23
C GLY A 19 -13.83 4.98 -56.17
N CYS A 20 -13.15 5.46 -57.21
CA CYS A 20 -13.64 6.25 -58.37
C CYS A 20 -14.49 7.53 -58.11
N TYR A 21 -13.85 8.68 -58.42
CA TYR A 21 -14.36 10.07 -58.49
C TYR A 21 -14.90 10.70 -57.18
N PRO A 22 -14.24 11.76 -56.63
CA PRO A 22 -14.88 12.59 -55.63
C PRO A 22 -15.79 13.58 -56.36
N GLU A 23 -17.11 13.36 -56.34
CA GLU A 23 -18.01 14.50 -56.37
C GLU A 23 -17.73 15.31 -55.11
N VAL A 24 -16.97 16.39 -55.25
CA VAL A 24 -16.87 17.41 -54.20
C VAL A 24 -18.25 18.05 -54.11
N LEU A 25 -19.09 17.57 -53.18
CA LEU A 25 -20.36 18.20 -52.85
C LEU A 25 -20.10 19.67 -52.55
N THR A 26 -20.59 20.56 -53.41
CA THR A 26 -20.48 21.99 -53.19
C THR A 26 -21.60 22.37 -52.22
N PRO A 27 -21.31 22.83 -50.99
CA PRO A 27 -22.36 23.14 -50.01
C PRO A 27 -23.32 24.19 -50.57
N ASP A 28 -24.63 23.91 -50.58
CA ASP A 28 -25.67 24.85 -50.99
C ASP A 28 -26.35 25.44 -49.77
N GLN A 29 -26.16 26.75 -49.57
CA GLN A 29 -26.70 27.48 -48.42
C GLN A 29 -28.25 27.46 -48.38
N ASN A 30 -28.91 27.26 -49.52
CA ASN A 30 -30.38 27.15 -49.59
C ASN A 30 -30.91 25.77 -49.19
N LYS A 31 -30.02 24.77 -49.01
CA LYS A 31 -30.36 23.40 -48.61
C LYS A 31 -29.96 23.07 -47.17
N LEU A 32 -29.57 24.08 -46.39
CA LEU A 32 -29.39 23.94 -44.96
C LEU A 32 -30.73 23.62 -44.28
N PRO A 33 -30.75 22.75 -43.27
CA PRO A 33 -31.96 22.54 -42.49
C PRO A 33 -32.36 23.84 -41.77
N SER A 34 -33.65 24.15 -41.65
CA SER A 34 -34.15 25.26 -40.83
C SER A 34 -34.58 24.75 -39.47
N ALA A 35 -34.18 25.42 -38.39
CA ALA A 35 -34.61 25.04 -37.04
C ALA A 35 -36.13 25.19 -36.83
N SER A 36 -36.78 26.08 -37.59
CA SER A 36 -38.25 26.25 -37.59
C SER A 36 -39.01 25.00 -38.03
N ASP A 37 -38.34 24.09 -38.73
CA ASP A 37 -38.95 22.93 -39.37
C ASP A 37 -38.67 21.64 -38.57
N PHE A 38 -38.02 21.74 -37.41
CA PHE A 38 -37.70 20.59 -36.56
C PHE A 38 -38.95 19.98 -35.93
N ASP A 39 -39.17 18.71 -36.24
CA ASP A 39 -40.18 17.82 -35.66
C ASP A 39 -39.47 16.93 -34.63
N VAL A 40 -39.47 17.40 -33.38
CA VAL A 40 -38.81 16.76 -32.24
C VAL A 40 -39.85 16.13 -31.32
N GLU A 41 -39.58 14.90 -30.91
CA GLU A 41 -40.34 14.17 -29.91
C GLU A 41 -39.47 13.91 -28.68
N ILE A 42 -39.99 14.26 -27.51
CA ILE A 42 -39.36 14.02 -26.21
C ILE A 42 -40.32 13.17 -25.38
N VAL A 43 -39.87 11.98 -25.00
CA VAL A 43 -40.66 11.03 -24.20
C VAL A 43 -39.99 10.84 -22.85
N VAL A 44 -40.71 11.16 -21.77
CA VAL A 44 -40.22 11.02 -20.39
C VAL A 44 -40.85 9.79 -19.75
N ASP A 45 -40.01 8.88 -19.23
CA ASP A 45 -40.40 7.84 -18.30
C ASP A 45 -40.22 8.35 -16.86
N GLN A 46 -41.33 8.73 -16.21
CA GLN A 46 -41.31 9.29 -14.86
C GLN A 46 -40.92 8.28 -13.77
N ALA A 47 -40.97 6.97 -14.04
CA ALA A 47 -40.58 5.96 -13.05
C ALA A 47 -39.07 5.78 -12.96
N THR A 48 -38.37 5.99 -14.08
CA THR A 48 -36.92 5.76 -14.20
C THR A 48 -36.12 7.04 -14.45
N ASN A 49 -36.83 8.15 -14.71
CA ASN A 49 -36.32 9.43 -15.20
C ASN A 49 -35.52 9.36 -16.52
N TYR A 50 -35.70 8.29 -17.31
CA TYR A 50 -35.16 8.25 -18.65
C TYR A 50 -35.99 9.14 -19.59
N VAL A 51 -35.29 9.92 -20.40
CA VAL A 51 -35.87 10.82 -21.41
C VAL A 51 -35.31 10.45 -22.76
N THR A 52 -36.19 10.15 -23.71
CA THR A 52 -35.82 9.80 -25.08
C THR A 52 -36.05 10.98 -26.01
N PHE A 53 -35.02 11.37 -26.77
CA PHE A 53 -35.02 12.49 -27.71
C PHE A 53 -34.92 11.99 -29.15
N THR A 54 -35.93 12.32 -29.96
CA THR A 54 -36.06 11.86 -31.35
C THR A 54 -36.31 13.02 -32.30
N MET A 55 -35.51 13.12 -33.37
CA MET A 55 -35.71 14.00 -34.52
C MET A 55 -36.40 13.20 -35.63
N LYS A 56 -37.63 13.56 -35.97
CA LYS A 56 -38.45 12.85 -36.98
C LYS A 56 -38.16 13.29 -38.41
N ASN A 57 -37.52 14.44 -38.61
CA ASN A 57 -37.11 14.94 -39.92
C ASN A 57 -36.15 13.97 -40.63
N GLN A 58 -36.44 13.68 -41.90
CA GLN A 58 -35.60 12.82 -42.74
C GLN A 58 -34.41 13.58 -43.34
N GLY A 59 -33.27 12.89 -43.52
CA GLY A 59 -32.09 13.45 -44.19
C GLY A 59 -31.30 14.47 -43.37
N VAL A 60 -31.54 14.54 -42.05
CA VAL A 60 -30.79 15.39 -41.11
C VAL A 60 -30.30 14.56 -39.92
N VAL A 61 -29.19 14.97 -39.33
CA VAL A 61 -28.65 14.40 -38.09
C VAL A 61 -28.83 15.44 -36.97
N PRO A 62 -29.53 15.13 -35.87
CA PRO A 62 -29.72 16.08 -34.78
C PRO A 62 -28.43 16.32 -34.00
N MET A 63 -28.38 17.43 -33.29
CA MET A 63 -27.38 17.78 -32.30
C MET A 63 -28.13 18.32 -31.08
N TRP A 64 -28.27 17.47 -30.06
CA TRP A 64 -28.94 17.73 -28.79
C TRP A 64 -27.94 18.37 -27.84
N ILE A 65 -28.15 19.63 -27.48
CA ILE A 65 -27.24 20.45 -26.69
C ILE A 65 -27.86 20.66 -25.31
N PHE A 66 -27.15 20.23 -24.28
CA PHE A 66 -27.60 20.35 -22.89
C PHE A 66 -26.72 21.34 -22.14
N GLY A 67 -27.30 22.04 -21.16
CA GLY A 67 -26.60 22.96 -20.27
C GLY A 67 -25.83 22.23 -19.15
N ASP A 68 -25.82 22.82 -17.97
CA ASP A 68 -25.23 22.29 -16.73
C ASP A 68 -26.11 21.26 -16.01
N GLN A 69 -27.13 20.73 -16.69
CA GLN A 69 -28.03 19.72 -16.14
C GLN A 69 -27.25 18.44 -15.80
N LYS A 70 -27.63 17.79 -14.69
CA LYS A 70 -27.05 16.50 -14.27
C LYS A 70 -27.71 15.34 -15.01
N ILE A 71 -26.97 14.75 -15.93
CA ILE A 71 -27.36 13.58 -16.70
C ILE A 71 -26.55 12.39 -16.17
N ASP A 72 -27.23 11.34 -15.73
CA ASP A 72 -26.67 10.27 -14.89
C ASP A 72 -25.95 10.83 -13.65
N LYS A 73 -24.65 10.57 -13.42
CA LYS A 73 -23.99 10.81 -12.12
C LYS A 73 -23.20 12.12 -12.00
N THR A 74 -22.77 12.73 -13.10
CA THR A 74 -21.87 13.90 -13.10
C THR A 74 -22.53 15.13 -13.71
N ALA A 75 -21.96 16.32 -13.46
CA ALA A 75 -22.25 17.48 -14.30
C ALA A 75 -21.92 17.12 -15.75
N ASN A 76 -22.82 17.45 -16.68
CA ASN A 76 -22.64 17.05 -18.07
C ASN A 76 -21.35 17.67 -18.65
N SER A 77 -20.37 16.82 -18.97
CA SER A 77 -19.12 17.22 -19.66
C SER A 77 -19.27 17.19 -21.19
N ARG A 78 -20.29 16.49 -21.70
CA ARG A 78 -20.65 16.42 -23.13
C ARG A 78 -21.76 17.42 -23.42
N TYR A 79 -21.36 18.64 -23.77
CA TYR A 79 -22.27 19.72 -24.14
C TYR A 79 -23.25 19.37 -25.29
N ALA A 80 -22.96 18.36 -26.13
CA ALA A 80 -23.85 17.96 -27.22
C ALA A 80 -23.79 16.46 -27.57
N TYR A 81 -24.92 15.90 -28.06
CA TYR A 81 -25.09 14.54 -28.55
C TYR A 81 -25.62 14.55 -29.99
N THR A 82 -25.07 13.73 -30.89
CA THR A 82 -25.46 13.74 -32.32
C THR A 82 -26.20 12.49 -32.80
N ALA A 83 -26.51 11.55 -31.91
CA ALA A 83 -27.30 10.38 -32.25
C ALA A 83 -28.81 10.71 -32.21
N ASN A 84 -29.59 10.08 -33.09
CA ASN A 84 -31.05 10.19 -33.09
C ASN A 84 -31.68 9.06 -32.26
N GLY A 85 -32.73 9.35 -31.50
CA GLY A 85 -33.35 8.37 -30.60
C GLY A 85 -32.51 8.09 -29.35
N ILE A 86 -31.75 9.08 -28.86
CA ILE A 86 -30.95 8.92 -27.65
C ILE A 86 -31.85 8.88 -26.42
N THR A 87 -31.46 8.08 -25.44
CA THR A 87 -32.13 7.99 -24.15
C THR A 87 -31.14 8.38 -23.06
N LEU A 88 -31.48 9.38 -22.25
CA LEU A 88 -30.63 9.96 -21.19
C LEU A 88 -31.41 10.01 -19.88
N ARG A 89 -30.76 9.76 -18.73
CA ARG A 89 -31.43 9.82 -17.42
C ARG A 89 -31.16 11.13 -16.69
N PHE A 90 -32.21 11.80 -16.25
CA PHE A 90 -32.12 13.05 -15.50
C PHE A 90 -32.31 12.79 -14.01
N ARG A 91 -31.40 13.31 -13.16
CA ARG A 91 -31.49 13.04 -11.71
C ARG A 91 -32.40 13.98 -10.97
N ASP A 92 -32.33 15.28 -11.24
CA ASP A 92 -33.03 16.29 -10.46
C ASP A 92 -34.48 16.45 -10.94
N ALA A 93 -35.44 16.51 -10.00
CA ALA A 93 -36.81 16.90 -10.31
C ALA A 93 -36.88 18.36 -10.81
N GLY A 94 -37.87 18.66 -11.64
CA GLY A 94 -38.14 20.00 -12.14
C GLY A 94 -38.16 20.10 -13.67
N GLU A 95 -38.20 21.34 -14.15
CA GLU A 95 -38.20 21.66 -15.58
C GLU A 95 -36.76 21.63 -16.13
N HIS A 96 -36.57 20.88 -17.20
CA HIS A 96 -35.31 20.75 -17.93
C HIS A 96 -35.49 21.22 -19.37
N GLN A 97 -34.38 21.53 -20.02
CA GLN A 97 -34.37 22.05 -21.40
C GLN A 97 -33.25 21.44 -22.25
N VAL A 98 -33.51 21.31 -23.56
CA VAL A 98 -32.53 20.90 -24.57
C VAL A 98 -32.55 21.90 -25.73
N GLU A 99 -31.39 22.42 -26.12
CA GLU A 99 -31.22 23.17 -27.37
C GLU A 99 -30.96 22.17 -28.50
N VAL A 100 -31.62 22.34 -29.65
CA VAL A 100 -31.51 21.42 -30.78
C VAL A 100 -30.99 22.19 -31.99
N LYS A 101 -29.95 21.63 -32.60
CA LYS A 101 -29.49 21.93 -33.97
C LYS A 101 -29.57 20.65 -34.80
N ALA A 102 -29.43 20.76 -36.11
CA ALA A 102 -29.29 19.60 -36.97
C ALA A 102 -28.32 19.90 -38.11
N TYR A 103 -27.75 18.89 -38.75
CA TYR A 103 -26.92 19.06 -39.93
C TYR A 103 -27.27 18.05 -41.02
N ASN A 104 -26.99 18.41 -42.27
CA ASN A 104 -27.04 17.51 -43.42
C ASN A 104 -25.79 17.70 -44.28
N ALA A 105 -25.74 17.08 -45.47
CA ALA A 105 -24.60 17.18 -46.39
C ALA A 105 -24.24 18.62 -46.83
N ASN A 106 -25.12 19.61 -46.61
CA ASN A 106 -24.91 21.02 -46.96
C ASN A 106 -24.43 21.88 -45.78
N GLY A 107 -24.45 21.36 -44.54
CA GLY A 107 -24.00 22.07 -43.33
C GLY A 107 -24.97 22.01 -42.16
N ILE A 108 -24.73 22.87 -41.16
CA ILE A 108 -25.51 22.98 -39.90
C ILE A 108 -26.72 23.90 -40.10
N SER A 109 -27.80 23.62 -39.38
CA SER A 109 -29.08 24.31 -39.47
C SER A 109 -29.00 25.83 -39.31
N GLN A 110 -29.88 26.52 -40.02
CA GLN A 110 -30.17 27.93 -39.80
C GLN A 110 -30.97 28.07 -38.49
N GLY A 111 -30.31 28.55 -37.45
CA GLY A 111 -30.88 28.72 -36.11
C GLY A 111 -30.74 27.50 -35.19
N SER A 112 -31.44 27.55 -34.05
CA SER A 112 -31.66 26.46 -33.10
C SER A 112 -33.03 26.64 -32.43
N GLN A 113 -33.55 25.56 -31.87
CA GLN A 113 -34.82 25.53 -31.12
C GLN A 113 -34.55 24.99 -29.70
N ILE A 114 -35.20 25.56 -28.68
CA ILE A 114 -35.15 25.02 -27.31
C ILE A 114 -36.47 24.30 -27.02
N TYR A 115 -36.38 23.09 -26.48
CA TYR A 115 -37.52 22.32 -26.00
C TYR A 115 -37.40 22.09 -24.50
N THR A 116 -38.53 22.12 -23.79
CA THR A 116 -38.61 21.85 -22.35
C THR A 116 -39.32 20.53 -22.06
N PHE A 117 -38.94 19.89 -20.95
CA PHE A 117 -39.58 18.68 -20.43
C PHE A 117 -39.48 18.66 -18.90
N ASN A 118 -40.40 17.97 -18.22
CA ASN A 118 -40.48 17.97 -16.76
C ASN A 118 -40.21 16.58 -16.17
N ILE A 119 -39.40 16.54 -15.10
CA ILE A 119 -39.14 15.36 -14.27
C ILE A 119 -39.85 15.54 -12.94
N GLU A 120 -40.69 14.58 -12.53
CA GLU A 120 -41.51 14.71 -11.33
C GLU A 120 -40.74 14.47 -10.03
N ASN A 121 -39.85 13.48 -10.01
CA ASN A 121 -39.15 13.05 -8.81
C ASN A 121 -37.64 13.03 -9.01
N THR A 122 -36.90 13.30 -7.94
CA THR A 122 -35.45 13.20 -7.98
C THR A 122 -35.03 11.73 -7.88
N PHE A 123 -34.26 11.22 -8.84
CA PHE A 123 -33.77 9.85 -8.81
C PHE A 123 -32.63 9.69 -7.80
N ARG A 124 -32.73 8.67 -6.94
CA ARG A 124 -31.71 8.24 -5.98
C ARG A 124 -31.35 6.80 -6.28
N ASP A 125 -30.06 6.48 -6.24
CA ASP A 125 -29.60 5.10 -6.39
C ASP A 125 -30.10 4.26 -5.19
N PRO A 126 -30.47 2.98 -5.37
CA PRO A 126 -30.80 2.11 -4.24
C PRO A 126 -29.64 2.03 -3.26
N PHE A 127 -29.95 2.08 -1.96
CA PHE A 127 -28.93 2.01 -0.92
C PHE A 127 -28.26 0.64 -0.91
N ASN A 128 -26.92 0.63 -0.90
CA ASN A 128 -26.11 -0.57 -0.73
C ASN A 128 -25.44 -0.53 0.65
N ALA A 129 -25.87 -1.40 1.56
CA ALA A 129 -25.31 -1.52 2.90
C ALA A 129 -23.93 -2.20 2.91
N THR A 130 -23.61 -3.04 1.91
CA THR A 130 -22.43 -3.93 1.91
C THR A 130 -21.11 -3.21 2.20
N PRO A 131 -20.79 -2.04 1.59
CA PRO A 131 -19.53 -1.35 1.88
C PRO A 131 -19.40 -0.91 3.35
N TYR A 132 -20.52 -0.54 3.97
CA TYR A 132 -20.57 -0.13 5.37
C TYR A 132 -20.49 -1.33 6.31
N MET A 133 -21.16 -2.44 5.99
CA MET A 133 -21.04 -3.71 6.71
C MET A 133 -19.58 -4.18 6.74
N LYS A 134 -18.87 -4.09 5.60
CA LYS A 134 -17.43 -4.38 5.49
C LYS A 134 -16.56 -3.41 6.30
N ALA A 135 -16.91 -2.12 6.30
CA ALA A 135 -16.17 -1.11 7.05
C ALA A 135 -16.29 -1.28 8.58
N VAL A 136 -17.43 -1.74 9.09
CA VAL A 136 -17.63 -1.99 10.53
C VAL A 136 -17.22 -3.40 10.96
N ALA A 137 -17.07 -4.35 10.04
CA ALA A 137 -16.69 -5.71 10.39
C ALA A 137 -15.32 -5.73 11.12
N GLY A 138 -15.26 -6.50 12.20
CA GLY A 138 -14.13 -6.53 13.13
C GLY A 138 -14.56 -6.28 14.57
N GLU A 139 -13.59 -6.35 15.48
CA GLU A 139 -13.78 -6.06 16.90
C GLU A 139 -13.42 -4.60 17.19
N TRP A 140 -14.23 -3.96 18.04
CA TRP A 140 -14.11 -2.54 18.39
C TRP A 140 -14.04 -2.36 19.90
N MET A 141 -13.28 -1.34 20.30
CA MET A 141 -13.21 -0.83 21.68
C MET A 141 -13.42 0.69 21.70
N TRP A 142 -13.68 1.25 22.88
CA TRP A 142 -13.76 2.70 23.05
C TRP A 142 -12.44 3.38 22.72
N ASN A 143 -12.49 4.52 22.03
CA ASN A 143 -11.34 5.39 21.80
C ASN A 143 -11.02 6.22 23.08
N HIS A 144 -10.77 5.55 24.19
CA HIS A 144 -10.72 6.18 25.52
C HIS A 144 -9.56 7.15 25.72
N ASP A 145 -8.50 7.05 24.93
CA ASP A 145 -7.29 7.87 25.04
C ASP A 145 -7.45 9.29 24.48
N VAL A 146 -8.57 9.60 23.83
CA VAL A 146 -8.85 10.95 23.32
C VAL A 146 -9.94 11.64 24.12
N ASP A 147 -9.81 12.96 24.26
CA ASP A 147 -10.89 13.79 24.78
C ASP A 147 -12.13 13.67 23.90
N LYS A 148 -13.30 13.77 24.53
CA LYS A 148 -14.61 13.77 23.88
C LYS A 148 -14.95 12.49 23.10
N HIS A 149 -14.38 11.35 23.48
CA HIS A 149 -14.74 10.05 22.88
C HIS A 149 -16.17 9.60 23.23
N PHE A 150 -16.71 10.09 24.34
CA PHE A 150 -18.05 9.80 24.82
C PHE A 150 -18.70 11.08 25.33
N GLY A 151 -20.00 11.30 25.07
CA GLY A 151 -20.66 12.53 25.50
C GLY A 151 -22.13 12.64 25.13
N CYS A 152 -22.71 13.81 25.40
CA CYS A 152 -24.08 14.14 25.02
C CYS A 152 -24.26 15.61 24.60
N GLY A 153 -25.32 15.85 23.83
CA GLY A 153 -25.62 17.15 23.25
C GLY A 153 -27.06 17.28 22.79
N PRO A 154 -27.44 18.46 22.27
CA PRO A 154 -28.83 18.79 21.98
C PRO A 154 -29.46 18.01 20.82
N ASN A 155 -28.70 17.51 19.85
CA ASN A 155 -29.22 16.86 18.63
C ASN A 155 -28.12 16.11 17.86
N LEU A 156 -28.49 15.43 16.77
CA LEU A 156 -27.56 14.67 15.91
C LEU A 156 -26.49 15.53 15.21
N ALA A 157 -26.74 16.83 15.00
CA ALA A 157 -25.78 17.73 14.38
C ALA A 157 -24.73 18.25 15.38
N ASP A 158 -25.03 18.21 16.68
CA ASP A 158 -24.13 18.57 17.78
C ASP A 158 -24.27 17.59 18.95
N PRO A 159 -23.92 16.30 18.79
CA PRO A 159 -24.22 15.24 19.76
C PRO A 159 -23.32 15.27 21.01
N ILE A 160 -22.40 16.23 21.09
CA ILE A 160 -21.46 16.42 22.21
C ILE A 160 -21.43 17.87 22.72
N GLY A 161 -22.40 18.69 22.31
CA GLY A 161 -22.44 20.14 22.59
C GLY A 161 -22.66 20.51 24.06
N TRP A 162 -23.08 19.57 24.91
CA TRP A 162 -23.31 19.83 26.34
C TRP A 162 -22.21 19.30 27.23
N TRP A 163 -21.78 18.06 27.02
CA TRP A 163 -20.73 17.42 27.80
C TRP A 163 -20.03 16.34 27.00
N GLY A 164 -18.72 16.21 27.19
CA GLY A 164 -17.91 15.10 26.69
C GLY A 164 -16.84 14.71 27.70
N ALA A 165 -16.62 13.41 27.84
CA ALA A 165 -15.63 12.84 28.75
C ALA A 165 -14.21 13.23 28.31
N GLY A 166 -13.35 13.60 29.26
CA GLY A 166 -11.91 13.68 29.03
C GLY A 166 -11.30 12.32 28.73
N ALA A 167 -10.08 12.30 28.18
CA ALA A 167 -9.33 11.06 27.99
C ALA A 167 -9.25 10.25 29.30
N ASN A 168 -9.56 8.96 29.21
CA ASN A 168 -9.56 7.99 30.30
C ASN A 168 -10.51 8.30 31.49
N GLU A 169 -11.42 9.28 31.37
CA GLU A 169 -12.28 9.72 32.49
C GLU A 169 -13.24 8.64 33.02
N LYS A 170 -13.55 7.60 32.22
CA LYS A 170 -14.49 6.53 32.58
C LYS A 170 -13.84 5.17 32.80
N ALA A 171 -12.54 5.14 33.15
CA ALA A 171 -11.80 3.88 33.35
C ALA A 171 -12.40 2.97 34.45
N ASP A 172 -12.94 3.56 35.52
CA ASP A 172 -13.51 2.81 36.65
C ASP A 172 -14.99 2.41 36.46
N TRP A 173 -15.55 2.61 35.26
CA TRP A 173 -16.99 2.44 34.98
C TRP A 173 -17.31 1.25 34.06
N SER A 174 -16.41 0.27 33.98
CA SER A 174 -16.60 -0.93 33.13
C SER A 174 -16.97 -0.59 31.68
N LEU A 175 -16.51 0.57 31.19
CA LEU A 175 -16.85 1.06 29.85
C LEU A 175 -15.79 0.64 28.84
N TYR A 176 -14.50 0.76 29.19
CA TYR A 176 -13.38 0.60 28.26
C TYR A 176 -12.92 -0.85 28.05
N ASN A 177 -13.39 -1.78 28.89
CA ASN A 177 -13.21 -3.22 28.70
C ASN A 177 -14.26 -3.84 27.75
N ASP A 178 -15.33 -3.11 27.42
CA ASP A 178 -16.33 -3.57 26.45
C ASP A 178 -15.69 -3.88 25.08
N ARG A 179 -16.20 -4.92 24.43
CA ARG A 179 -15.88 -5.31 23.06
C ARG A 179 -17.15 -5.45 22.23
N MET A 180 -17.13 -4.82 21.07
CA MET A 180 -18.20 -4.88 20.08
C MET A 180 -17.67 -5.52 18.81
N THR A 181 -18.09 -6.74 18.51
CA THR A 181 -17.67 -7.44 17.29
C THR A 181 -18.79 -7.44 16.26
N PHE A 182 -18.49 -6.95 15.06
CA PHE A 182 -19.40 -6.98 13.92
C PHE A 182 -18.86 -7.89 12.83
N THR A 183 -19.77 -8.52 12.10
CA THR A 183 -19.45 -9.40 10.96
C THR A 183 -20.10 -8.86 9.70
N GLU A 184 -19.54 -9.20 8.53
CA GLU A 184 -20.07 -8.71 7.25
C GLU A 184 -21.49 -9.24 6.94
N ASP A 185 -21.88 -10.37 7.52
CA ASP A 185 -23.20 -11.00 7.35
C ASP A 185 -24.25 -10.49 8.35
N GLY A 186 -23.89 -9.53 9.21
CA GLY A 186 -24.84 -8.84 10.07
C GLY A 186 -25.03 -9.46 11.45
N GLN A 187 -24.10 -10.26 11.94
CA GLN A 187 -24.03 -10.59 13.37
C GLN A 187 -23.26 -9.52 14.16
N TYR A 188 -23.77 -9.24 15.36
CA TYR A 188 -23.16 -8.37 16.36
C TYR A 188 -23.00 -9.15 17.67
N THR A 189 -21.79 -9.19 18.21
CA THR A 189 -21.48 -9.74 19.52
C THR A 189 -21.05 -8.62 20.46
N PHE A 190 -21.72 -8.52 21.60
CA PHE A 190 -21.34 -7.62 22.68
C PHE A 190 -20.72 -8.46 23.81
N ASN A 191 -19.48 -8.13 24.19
CA ASN A 191 -18.79 -8.72 25.33
C ASN A 191 -18.45 -7.58 26.33
N PRO A 192 -19.00 -7.62 27.56
CA PRO A 192 -18.80 -6.58 28.59
C PRO A 192 -17.44 -6.66 29.32
N GLY A 193 -16.50 -7.48 28.84
CA GLY A 193 -15.28 -7.84 29.54
C GLY A 193 -15.51 -8.80 30.72
N GLU A 194 -14.44 -9.07 31.48
CA GLU A 194 -14.43 -10.08 32.55
C GLU A 194 -15.38 -9.79 33.72
N ASP A 195 -15.70 -8.51 33.96
CA ASP A 195 -16.56 -8.12 35.08
C ASP A 195 -18.06 -8.31 34.80
N GLY A 196 -18.44 -8.49 33.53
CA GLY A 196 -19.82 -8.70 33.11
C GLY A 196 -20.73 -7.47 33.26
N LYS A 197 -20.16 -6.26 33.35
CA LYS A 197 -20.89 -5.03 33.71
C LYS A 197 -21.02 -4.05 32.57
N VAL A 198 -22.13 -3.31 32.55
CA VAL A 198 -22.41 -2.27 31.55
C VAL A 198 -22.77 -0.96 32.22
N TYR A 199 -22.23 0.14 31.70
CA TYR A 199 -22.51 1.50 32.15
C TYR A 199 -23.86 2.03 31.65
N VAL A 200 -24.68 2.56 32.57
CA VAL A 200 -26.07 2.94 32.32
C VAL A 200 -26.36 4.31 32.91
N ASN A 201 -27.09 5.13 32.15
CA ASN A 201 -27.50 6.45 32.59
C ASN A 201 -28.47 6.42 33.78
N ALA A 202 -28.37 7.41 34.68
CA ALA A 202 -29.24 7.58 35.84
C ALA A 202 -30.74 7.58 35.52
N GLY A 203 -31.13 8.10 34.34
CA GLY A 203 -32.52 8.20 33.91
C GLY A 203 -33.14 6.91 33.38
N PHE A 204 -32.35 5.85 33.19
CA PHE A 204 -32.83 4.56 32.69
C PHE A 204 -33.24 3.63 33.84
N THR A 205 -34.44 3.04 33.76
CA THR A 205 -35.01 2.26 34.87
C THR A 205 -35.35 0.81 34.54
N ALA A 206 -35.20 0.36 33.27
CA ALA A 206 -35.69 -0.96 32.86
C ALA A 206 -34.78 -2.13 33.26
N LEU A 207 -33.49 -1.90 33.53
CA LEU A 207 -32.53 -2.94 33.95
C LEU A 207 -32.02 -2.74 35.38
N GLY A 208 -32.65 -1.86 36.15
CA GLY A 208 -32.24 -1.48 37.49
C GLY A 208 -32.63 -0.04 37.78
N THR A 209 -32.54 0.37 39.04
CA THR A 209 -32.78 1.76 39.44
C THR A 209 -31.50 2.36 39.98
N SER A 210 -31.19 3.59 39.58
CA SER A 210 -30.09 4.36 40.14
C SER A 210 -30.18 4.43 41.67
N PRO A 211 -29.15 3.98 42.42
CA PRO A 211 -29.17 3.98 43.89
C PRO A 211 -29.23 5.37 44.52
N ASP A 212 -28.73 6.39 43.83
CA ASP A 212 -28.48 7.74 44.38
C ASP A 212 -28.81 8.87 43.39
N GLY A 213 -29.39 8.55 42.23
CA GLY A 213 -29.68 9.51 41.16
C GLY A 213 -28.51 9.74 40.20
N ASN A 214 -27.41 9.00 40.31
CA ASN A 214 -26.28 9.01 39.38
C ASN A 214 -26.32 7.82 38.41
N ASP A 215 -25.45 7.85 37.40
CA ASP A 215 -25.24 6.72 36.51
C ASP A 215 -24.74 5.48 37.30
N PHE A 216 -25.02 4.29 36.80
CA PHE A 216 -24.80 3.04 37.54
C PHE A 216 -24.40 1.88 36.62
N LEU A 217 -23.93 0.78 37.21
CA LEU A 217 -23.56 -0.45 36.50
C LEU A 217 -24.65 -1.52 36.65
N VAL A 218 -24.88 -2.27 35.58
CA VAL A 218 -25.78 -3.44 35.58
C VAL A 218 -25.07 -4.66 35.03
N ASP A 219 -25.45 -5.85 35.51
CA ASP A 219 -24.92 -7.11 35.00
C ASP A 219 -25.62 -7.49 33.68
N ILE A 220 -24.87 -7.54 32.58
CA ILE A 220 -25.35 -8.00 31.27
C ILE A 220 -24.30 -8.98 30.74
N PRO A 221 -24.61 -10.29 30.60
CA PRO A 221 -23.64 -11.25 30.09
C PRO A 221 -23.34 -11.00 28.60
N GLU A 222 -22.25 -11.57 28.11
CA GLU A 222 -21.96 -11.63 26.67
C GLU A 222 -23.17 -12.20 25.91
N TYR A 223 -23.48 -11.60 24.76
CA TYR A 223 -24.50 -12.11 23.87
C TYR A 223 -24.16 -11.83 22.41
N THR A 224 -24.74 -12.65 21.53
CA THR A 224 -24.73 -12.43 20.08
C THR A 224 -26.15 -12.14 19.58
N THR A 225 -26.27 -11.20 18.66
CA THR A 225 -27.51 -10.78 18.01
C THR A 225 -27.21 -10.34 16.58
N THR A 226 -28.14 -9.66 15.91
CA THR A 226 -27.94 -9.14 14.56
C THR A 226 -27.79 -7.63 14.57
N TYR A 227 -27.30 -7.05 13.48
CA TYR A 227 -27.36 -5.63 13.19
C TYR A 227 -27.70 -5.40 11.72
N SER A 228 -28.15 -4.20 11.39
CA SER A 228 -28.30 -3.74 10.01
C SER A 228 -27.65 -2.37 9.82
N ILE A 229 -27.23 -2.10 8.59
CA ILE A 229 -26.93 -0.74 8.14
C ILE A 229 -28.09 -0.27 7.26
N GLU A 230 -28.63 0.90 7.57
CA GLU A 230 -29.77 1.50 6.89
C GLU A 230 -29.46 2.93 6.46
N ASN A 231 -30.14 3.43 5.43
CA ASN A 231 -30.07 4.84 5.07
C ASN A 231 -31.39 5.58 5.32
N ASN A 232 -31.29 6.88 5.52
CA ASN A 232 -32.42 7.80 5.54
C ASN A 232 -32.04 9.10 4.83
N TRP A 233 -32.95 9.69 4.06
CA TRP A 233 -32.72 11.01 3.46
C TRP A 233 -33.43 12.06 4.28
N ASN A 234 -32.66 13.02 4.82
CA ASN A 234 -33.26 14.09 5.62
C ASN A 234 -33.90 15.19 4.74
N ALA A 235 -34.58 16.14 5.38
CA ALA A 235 -35.27 17.24 4.68
C ALA A 235 -34.35 18.15 3.85
N ALA A 236 -33.04 18.14 4.13
CA ALA A 236 -32.03 18.85 3.34
C ALA A 236 -31.54 18.04 2.12
N GLY A 237 -32.04 16.82 1.93
CA GLY A 237 -31.63 15.93 0.84
C GLY A 237 -30.24 15.33 1.03
N ILE A 238 -29.78 15.23 2.29
CA ILE A 238 -28.53 14.55 2.66
C ILE A 238 -28.88 13.11 3.06
N GLU A 239 -28.08 12.16 2.57
CA GLU A 239 -28.18 10.76 2.94
C GLU A 239 -27.47 10.53 4.29
N GLU A 240 -28.21 10.03 5.26
CA GLU A 240 -27.76 9.66 6.59
C GLU A 240 -27.65 8.14 6.67
N ILE A 241 -26.51 7.64 7.16
CA ILE A 241 -26.26 6.20 7.31
C ILE A 241 -26.38 5.83 8.79
N TRP A 242 -27.02 4.70 9.07
CA TRP A 242 -27.40 4.29 10.42
C TRP A 242 -26.96 2.86 10.70
N LEU A 243 -26.30 2.64 11.85
CA LEU A 243 -26.15 1.33 12.48
C LEU A 243 -27.36 1.07 13.38
N VAL A 244 -28.02 -0.07 13.19
CA VAL A 244 -29.27 -0.41 13.86
C VAL A 244 -29.14 -1.77 14.54
N LEU A 245 -29.44 -1.82 15.84
CA LEU A 245 -29.53 -3.06 16.59
C LEU A 245 -31.00 -3.41 16.86
N PRO A 246 -31.34 -4.69 17.11
CA PRO A 246 -32.66 -5.10 17.57
C PRO A 246 -33.06 -4.37 18.87
N PRO A 247 -34.37 -4.18 19.11
CA PRO A 247 -34.86 -3.61 20.36
C PRO A 247 -34.25 -4.29 21.59
N GLN A 248 -33.95 -3.49 22.62
CA GLN A 248 -33.38 -3.92 23.88
C GLN A 248 -31.97 -4.52 23.77
N LYS A 249 -31.19 -4.04 22.81
CA LYS A 249 -29.76 -4.33 22.66
C LYS A 249 -28.95 -3.05 22.81
N ASN A 250 -27.77 -3.19 23.40
CA ASN A 250 -26.89 -2.07 23.71
C ASN A 250 -25.66 -2.07 22.80
N LEU A 251 -25.15 -0.88 22.54
CA LEU A 251 -23.83 -0.66 21.96
C LEU A 251 -22.94 -0.09 23.07
N SER A 252 -22.50 -0.98 23.98
CA SER A 252 -21.89 -0.58 25.26
C SER A 252 -22.85 0.25 26.12
N TYR A 253 -22.68 1.57 26.23
CA TYR A 253 -23.46 2.45 27.10
C TYR A 253 -24.96 2.51 26.78
N ILE A 254 -25.81 2.44 27.82
CA ILE A 254 -27.29 2.55 27.71
C ILE A 254 -27.77 3.94 28.20
N PRO A 255 -28.19 4.83 27.29
CA PRO A 255 -28.50 6.21 27.63
C PRO A 255 -29.92 6.46 28.18
N ASN A 256 -30.94 5.81 27.62
CA ASN A 256 -32.35 5.99 28.03
C ASN A 256 -33.26 4.94 27.38
N GLN A 257 -34.53 4.92 27.78
CA GLN A 257 -35.52 3.97 27.30
C GLN A 257 -35.81 4.09 25.80
N THR A 258 -35.87 5.31 25.26
CA THR A 258 -36.18 5.54 23.84
C THR A 258 -35.13 4.92 22.91
N ILE A 259 -33.84 5.13 23.22
CA ILE A 259 -32.74 4.54 22.46
C ILE A 259 -32.66 3.03 22.70
N TYR A 260 -32.92 2.56 23.93
CA TYR A 260 -32.90 1.12 24.21
C TYR A 260 -34.01 0.35 23.49
N ASP A 261 -35.21 0.92 23.36
CA ASP A 261 -36.32 0.31 22.62
C ASP A 261 -36.16 0.40 21.10
N ASN A 262 -35.36 1.36 20.61
CA ASN A 262 -35.06 1.54 19.19
C ASN A 262 -33.58 1.95 18.97
N PRO A 263 -32.61 1.02 19.11
CA PRO A 263 -31.20 1.35 19.07
C PRO A 263 -30.75 1.69 17.67
N ARG A 264 -30.63 2.99 17.39
CA ARG A 264 -30.22 3.54 16.11
C ARG A 264 -29.11 4.56 16.32
N PHE A 265 -28.01 4.37 15.61
CA PHE A 265 -26.79 5.15 15.73
C PHE A 265 -26.38 5.67 14.36
N MET A 266 -26.46 6.99 14.15
CA MET A 266 -26.07 7.62 12.90
C MET A 266 -24.55 7.69 12.81
N PHE A 267 -23.97 7.32 11.66
CA PHE A 267 -22.56 7.59 11.40
C PHE A 267 -22.32 9.08 11.23
N MET A 268 -21.31 9.59 11.93
CA MET A 268 -20.91 11.00 11.82
C MET A 268 -20.05 11.27 10.58
N GLU A 269 -19.61 10.21 9.89
CA GLU A 269 -18.86 10.27 8.64
C GLU A 269 -19.44 9.30 7.61
N SER A 270 -19.40 9.65 6.33
CA SER A 270 -19.95 8.82 5.24
C SER A 270 -18.92 7.98 4.48
N LYS A 271 -17.62 8.25 4.68
CA LYS A 271 -16.54 7.49 4.02
C LYS A 271 -16.26 6.18 4.78
N THR A 272 -16.45 5.04 4.12
CA THR A 272 -16.16 3.70 4.68
C THR A 272 -14.71 3.56 5.14
N SER A 273 -13.76 4.17 4.41
CA SER A 273 -12.34 4.20 4.79
C SER A 273 -12.04 5.00 6.07
N ALA A 274 -12.89 5.99 6.41
CA ALA A 274 -12.81 6.69 7.69
C ALA A 274 -13.43 5.85 8.81
N ILE A 275 -14.63 5.28 8.56
CA ILE A 275 -15.34 4.41 9.51
C ILE A 275 -14.44 3.26 9.96
N LYS A 276 -13.74 2.58 9.03
CA LYS A 276 -12.84 1.46 9.34
C LYS A 276 -11.69 1.79 10.30
N LYS A 277 -11.30 3.06 10.39
CA LYS A 277 -10.22 3.52 11.28
C LYS A 277 -10.77 4.00 12.61
N GLU A 278 -11.93 4.66 12.57
CA GLU A 278 -12.55 5.32 13.71
C GLU A 278 -14.06 5.41 13.48
N MET A 279 -14.83 4.68 14.29
CA MET A 279 -16.29 4.60 14.18
C MET A 279 -16.94 5.62 15.11
N LYS A 280 -17.29 6.77 14.53
CA LYS A 280 -17.99 7.88 15.20
C LYS A 280 -19.48 7.78 14.97
N LEU A 281 -20.24 7.68 16.06
CA LEU A 281 -21.68 7.50 16.02
C LEU A 281 -22.40 8.51 16.92
N ALA A 282 -23.62 8.86 16.52
CA ALA A 282 -24.58 9.57 17.38
C ALA A 282 -25.88 8.78 17.50
N ALA A 283 -26.31 8.49 18.73
CA ALA A 283 -27.58 7.85 18.97
C ALA A 283 -28.75 8.80 18.68
N ALA A 284 -29.85 8.21 18.20
CA ALA A 284 -31.07 8.94 17.82
C ALA A 284 -31.58 9.85 18.95
N GLU A 285 -32.19 10.98 18.58
CA GLU A 285 -32.73 11.96 19.52
C GLU A 285 -33.79 11.33 20.44
N ALA A 286 -33.57 11.45 21.75
CA ALA A 286 -34.54 11.06 22.78
C ALA A 286 -35.17 12.29 23.43
N PRO A 287 -36.42 12.22 23.93
CA PRO A 287 -37.04 13.33 24.65
C PRO A 287 -36.24 13.72 25.90
N ASN A 288 -36.01 15.02 26.09
CA ASN A 288 -35.34 15.58 27.26
C ASN A 288 -35.98 16.90 27.70
N GLY A 289 -36.90 16.85 28.67
CA GLY A 289 -37.65 18.03 29.10
C GLY A 289 -38.51 18.62 27.99
N ASP A 290 -38.25 19.87 27.61
CA ASP A 290 -38.89 20.58 26.49
C ASP A 290 -38.14 20.43 25.15
N GLY A 291 -37.01 19.72 25.13
CA GLY A 291 -36.19 19.47 23.94
C GLY A 291 -35.83 17.99 23.74
N THR A 292 -34.72 17.75 23.04
CA THR A 292 -34.16 16.42 22.77
C THR A 292 -32.72 16.29 23.27
N ILE A 293 -32.24 15.06 23.38
CA ILE A 293 -30.84 14.73 23.70
C ILE A 293 -30.34 13.65 22.73
N SER A 294 -29.10 13.80 22.28
CA SER A 294 -28.34 12.79 21.54
C SER A 294 -27.07 12.43 22.31
N TRP A 295 -26.57 11.21 22.07
CA TRP A 295 -25.38 10.68 22.72
C TRP A 295 -24.33 10.33 21.69
N TYR A 296 -23.08 10.71 21.94
CA TYR A 296 -21.95 10.51 21.06
C TYR A 296 -21.09 9.33 21.50
N TYR A 297 -20.67 8.51 20.54
CA TYR A 297 -19.85 7.33 20.73
C TYR A 297 -18.67 7.37 19.75
N ASN A 298 -17.46 7.10 20.23
CA ASN A 298 -16.26 7.01 19.41
C ASN A 298 -15.50 5.72 19.71
N PHE A 299 -15.43 4.85 18.71
CA PHE A 299 -14.75 3.57 18.79
C PHE A 299 -13.56 3.51 17.82
N VAL A 300 -12.58 2.70 18.17
CA VAL A 300 -11.45 2.33 17.32
C VAL A 300 -11.37 0.80 17.22
N PRO A 301 -10.76 0.24 16.17
CA PRO A 301 -10.49 -1.19 16.10
C PRO A 301 -9.79 -1.65 17.38
N ALA A 302 -10.25 -2.77 17.95
CA ALA A 302 -9.70 -3.28 19.18
C ALA A 302 -8.20 -3.58 19.01
N VAL A 303 -7.38 -3.04 19.91
CA VAL A 303 -5.98 -3.41 20.05
C VAL A 303 -5.93 -4.56 21.04
N HIS A 304 -5.39 -5.70 20.60
CA HIS A 304 -5.16 -6.85 21.47
C HIS A 304 -4.23 -6.46 22.62
N VAL A 305 -4.68 -6.63 23.86
CA VAL A 305 -3.83 -6.46 25.05
C VAL A 305 -3.27 -7.83 25.39
N ALA A 306 -1.96 -8.02 25.16
CA ALA A 306 -1.32 -9.32 25.34
C ALA A 306 -1.44 -9.81 26.79
N THR A 307 -1.85 -11.07 26.98
CA THR A 307 -1.82 -11.74 28.29
C THR A 307 -0.37 -11.96 28.74
N PRO A 308 -0.09 -12.23 30.03
CA PRO A 308 1.26 -12.58 30.47
C PRO A 308 1.88 -13.73 29.67
N GLU A 309 1.10 -14.74 29.28
CA GLU A 309 1.55 -15.87 28.47
C GLU A 309 1.99 -15.43 27.07
N GLU A 310 1.21 -14.56 26.44
CA GLU A 310 1.53 -13.98 25.13
C GLU A 310 2.72 -13.03 25.21
N LEU A 311 2.86 -12.29 26.32
CA LEU A 311 4.04 -11.46 26.58
C LEU A 311 5.29 -12.32 26.71
N LEU A 312 5.20 -13.51 27.33
CA LEU A 312 6.33 -14.41 27.56
C LEU A 312 6.75 -15.18 26.30
N ALA A 313 5.78 -15.77 25.58
CA ALA A 313 6.03 -16.75 24.52
C ALA A 313 5.61 -16.28 23.12
N GLY A 314 4.96 -15.12 23.00
CA GLY A 314 4.32 -14.68 21.78
C GLY A 314 3.06 -15.49 21.45
N THR A 315 2.51 -15.26 20.26
CA THR A 315 1.36 -16.02 19.72
C THR A 315 1.75 -16.93 18.55
N SER A 316 3.00 -16.85 18.08
CA SER A 316 3.48 -17.63 16.94
C SER A 316 4.07 -18.98 17.39
N ALA A 317 4.02 -19.96 16.50
CA ALA A 317 4.65 -21.27 16.73
C ALA A 317 6.20 -21.20 16.78
N GLU A 318 6.80 -20.05 16.45
CA GLU A 318 8.25 -19.83 16.47
C GLU A 318 8.75 -19.44 17.87
N GLY A 319 7.84 -19.07 18.78
CA GLY A 319 8.16 -18.66 20.14
C GLY A 319 8.77 -17.25 20.23
N LYS A 320 9.00 -16.79 21.45
CA LYS A 320 9.61 -15.49 21.75
C LYS A 320 10.97 -15.67 22.41
N VAL A 321 11.97 -15.00 21.86
CA VAL A 321 13.38 -15.11 22.28
C VAL A 321 13.72 -13.98 23.26
N TRP A 322 14.43 -14.32 24.33
CA TRP A 322 14.92 -13.39 25.35
C TRP A 322 16.43 -13.52 25.51
N VAL A 323 17.09 -12.39 25.73
CA VAL A 323 18.54 -12.28 25.97
C VAL A 323 18.79 -11.43 27.22
N MET A 324 19.88 -11.69 27.94
CA MET A 324 20.23 -10.92 29.13
C MET A 324 20.37 -9.43 28.76
N ASP A 325 19.71 -8.53 29.49
CA ASP A 325 19.83 -7.09 29.24
C ASP A 325 21.11 -6.55 29.91
N SER A 326 22.24 -6.75 29.27
CA SER A 326 23.56 -6.35 29.79
C SER A 326 23.65 -4.87 30.16
N GLU A 327 22.87 -3.99 29.53
CA GLU A 327 22.87 -2.55 29.78
C GLU A 327 22.03 -2.18 31.01
N ALA A 328 21.06 -3.02 31.39
CA ALA A 328 20.27 -2.80 32.58
C ALA A 328 21.13 -2.91 33.85
N LYS A 329 21.06 -1.88 34.69
CA LYS A 329 21.68 -1.93 36.01
C LYS A 329 20.93 -2.96 36.87
N GLY A 330 21.67 -3.92 37.43
CA GLY A 330 21.11 -5.02 38.21
C GLY A 330 20.55 -6.16 37.36
N HIS A 331 20.93 -6.26 36.08
CA HIS A 331 20.53 -7.39 35.22
C HIS A 331 20.89 -8.75 35.81
N LEU A 332 21.94 -8.80 36.65
CA LEU A 332 22.18 -9.90 37.57
C LEU A 332 22.33 -9.33 38.99
N GLY A 333 21.69 -9.95 39.98
CA GLY A 333 21.77 -9.53 41.38
C GLY A 333 21.46 -10.64 42.36
N CYS A 334 21.91 -10.50 43.62
CA CYS A 334 21.50 -11.36 44.73
C CYS A 334 21.04 -10.54 45.93
N GLY A 335 20.02 -11.04 46.64
CA GLY A 335 19.46 -10.44 47.84
C GLY A 335 18.69 -11.40 48.73
N GLU A 336 18.06 -10.83 49.75
CA GLU A 336 17.43 -11.56 50.86
C GLU A 336 16.05 -12.16 50.57
N SER A 337 15.31 -11.66 49.57
CA SER A 337 13.94 -12.09 49.26
C SER A 337 13.56 -11.82 47.80
N VAL A 338 12.38 -12.29 47.39
CA VAL A 338 11.79 -12.03 46.06
C VAL A 338 11.50 -10.54 45.85
N GLU A 339 11.09 -9.83 46.90
CA GLU A 339 10.80 -8.39 46.86
C GLU A 339 12.08 -7.53 46.87
N ASN A 340 13.20 -8.07 47.35
CA ASN A 340 14.50 -7.38 47.33
C ASN A 340 15.64 -8.30 46.84
N PRO A 341 15.58 -8.77 45.58
CA PRO A 341 16.44 -9.85 45.06
C PRO A 341 17.84 -9.35 44.63
N ALA A 342 18.12 -8.06 44.79
CA ALA A 342 19.41 -7.45 44.48
C ALA A 342 19.94 -6.60 45.67
N GLY A 343 19.42 -6.86 46.88
CA GLY A 343 19.71 -6.12 48.10
C GLY A 343 21.15 -6.26 48.61
N TRP A 344 21.83 -7.36 48.30
CA TRP A 344 23.22 -7.60 48.73
C TRP A 344 24.23 -7.26 47.63
N TRP A 345 23.90 -7.58 46.38
CA TRP A 345 24.73 -7.27 45.22
C TRP A 345 23.87 -7.07 43.97
N SER A 346 24.29 -6.13 43.12
CA SER A 346 23.71 -5.88 41.80
C SER A 346 24.82 -5.53 40.82
N ALA A 347 24.82 -6.19 39.67
CA ALA A 347 25.75 -5.90 38.58
C ALA A 347 25.53 -4.49 38.04
N GLY A 348 26.61 -3.74 37.82
CA GLY A 348 26.59 -2.57 36.96
C GLY A 348 26.30 -2.94 35.49
N ALA A 349 25.93 -1.95 34.69
CA ALA A 349 25.77 -2.14 33.25
C ALA A 349 27.07 -2.70 32.64
N ASN A 350 26.94 -3.77 31.85
CA ASN A 350 28.01 -4.51 31.18
C ASN A 350 29.09 -5.09 32.11
N GLU A 351 28.83 -5.22 33.43
CA GLU A 351 29.84 -5.69 34.40
C GLU A 351 30.34 -7.11 34.11
N LYS A 352 29.54 -7.94 33.44
CA LYS A 352 29.88 -9.31 33.08
C LYS A 352 30.30 -9.46 31.61
N ALA A 353 30.74 -8.40 30.96
CA ALA A 353 31.21 -8.47 29.58
C ALA A 353 32.40 -9.43 29.45
N GLY A 354 32.31 -10.36 28.49
CA GLY A 354 33.34 -11.36 28.22
C GLY A 354 33.12 -12.71 28.91
N PHE A 355 32.05 -12.87 29.69
CA PHE A 355 31.53 -14.16 30.15
C PHE A 355 30.36 -14.64 29.26
N GLY A 356 30.10 -15.94 29.24
CA GLY A 356 29.10 -16.58 28.36
C GLY A 356 27.68 -16.48 28.90
N LEU A 357 27.16 -15.26 29.07
CA LEU A 357 25.76 -15.02 29.46
C LEU A 357 25.06 -13.92 28.64
N TYR A 358 25.80 -13.12 27.88
CA TYR A 358 25.23 -11.94 27.18
C TYR A 358 24.78 -12.25 25.76
N ASP A 359 25.28 -13.33 25.15
CA ASP A 359 24.82 -13.86 23.86
C ASP A 359 23.91 -15.08 24.02
N ASP A 360 23.66 -15.52 25.24
CA ASP A 360 22.70 -16.58 25.55
C ASP A 360 21.27 -16.20 25.18
N GLU A 361 20.55 -17.16 24.61
CA GLU A 361 19.17 -17.01 24.17
C GLU A 361 18.27 -18.05 24.82
N ILE A 362 17.15 -17.59 25.37
CA ILE A 362 16.05 -18.46 25.79
C ILE A 362 14.83 -18.20 24.92
N THR A 363 14.16 -19.26 24.48
CA THR A 363 12.91 -19.16 23.72
C THR A 363 11.80 -19.88 24.46
N PHE A 364 10.70 -19.17 24.70
CA PHE A 364 9.46 -19.75 25.20
C PHE A 364 8.46 -19.86 24.04
N TYR A 365 7.79 -21.01 23.94
CA TYR A 365 6.83 -21.30 22.88
C TYR A 365 5.41 -21.43 23.45
N PRO A 366 4.36 -21.02 22.73
CA PRO A 366 2.97 -21.04 23.24
C PRO A 366 2.45 -22.44 23.63
N ASP A 367 3.10 -23.51 23.15
CA ASP A 367 2.73 -24.90 23.44
C ASP A 367 3.43 -25.49 24.69
N GLY A 368 4.18 -24.67 25.43
CA GLY A 368 4.92 -25.09 26.62
C GLY A 368 6.32 -25.66 26.32
N LYS A 369 6.78 -25.60 25.05
CA LYS A 369 8.16 -25.90 24.70
C LYS A 369 9.10 -24.76 25.15
N TYR A 370 10.32 -25.12 25.52
CA TYR A 370 11.39 -24.21 25.92
C TYR A 370 12.70 -24.59 25.20
N THR A 371 13.48 -23.60 24.77
CA THR A 371 14.84 -23.82 24.27
C THR A 371 15.85 -22.87 24.89
N TYR A 372 17.07 -23.35 25.09
CA TYR A 372 18.23 -22.55 25.50
C TYR A 372 19.38 -22.74 24.50
N SER A 373 19.96 -21.63 24.06
CA SER A 373 21.18 -21.57 23.26
C SER A 373 22.25 -20.76 24.00
N SER A 374 23.43 -21.35 24.16
CA SER A 374 24.62 -20.71 24.76
C SER A 374 25.34 -19.75 23.80
N GLY A 375 24.56 -19.04 22.97
CA GLY A 375 25.07 -18.06 22.01
C GLY A 375 26.11 -18.57 21.00
N ALA A 376 26.92 -17.63 20.50
CA ALA A 376 27.97 -17.87 19.52
C ALA A 376 29.26 -18.37 20.18
N ASP A 377 29.46 -18.08 21.46
CA ASP A 377 30.65 -18.50 22.19
C ASP A 377 30.57 -19.95 22.73
N GLY A 378 29.37 -20.54 22.75
CA GLY A 378 29.14 -21.93 23.16
C GLY A 378 29.15 -22.15 24.68
N LYS A 379 29.07 -21.08 25.48
CA LYS A 379 29.31 -21.13 26.91
C LYS A 379 28.11 -20.68 27.73
N MET A 380 28.01 -21.26 28.91
CA MET A 380 27.04 -20.89 29.93
C MET A 380 27.77 -20.44 31.19
N TYR A 381 27.37 -19.31 31.75
CA TYR A 381 27.91 -18.79 33.01
C TYR A 381 27.20 -19.38 34.23
N ILE A 382 27.94 -19.96 35.17
CA ILE A 382 27.40 -20.60 36.38
C ILE A 382 28.10 -20.12 37.66
N ASN A 383 27.37 -20.14 38.77
CA ASN A 383 27.94 -19.81 40.08
C ASN A 383 29.01 -20.84 40.51
N TRP A 384 30.07 -20.38 41.15
CA TRP A 384 31.13 -21.25 41.66
C TRP A 384 30.64 -22.34 42.63
N GLY A 385 29.52 -22.11 43.32
CA GLY A 385 28.91 -23.06 44.27
C GLY A 385 28.12 -24.19 43.61
N VAL A 386 27.93 -24.17 42.29
CA VAL A 386 27.21 -25.22 41.54
C VAL A 386 28.10 -26.44 41.37
N THR A 387 27.81 -27.54 42.06
CA THR A 387 28.57 -28.80 41.96
C THR A 387 27.88 -29.86 41.11
N ALA A 388 26.62 -29.64 40.76
CA ALA A 388 25.82 -30.54 39.92
C ALA A 388 26.17 -30.49 38.42
N ILE A 389 26.93 -29.47 37.99
CA ILE A 389 27.28 -29.21 36.58
C ILE A 389 28.81 -29.19 36.42
N GLY A 390 29.35 -29.91 35.43
CA GLY A 390 30.80 -30.11 35.27
C GLY A 390 31.47 -29.08 34.34
N PRO A 391 32.81 -29.04 34.28
CA PRO A 391 33.78 -29.27 35.36
C PRO A 391 33.89 -28.01 36.24
N ASN A 392 33.01 -27.85 37.24
CA ASN A 392 33.11 -26.76 38.21
C ASN A 392 34.05 -27.16 39.38
N PRO A 393 35.13 -26.40 39.67
CA PRO A 393 36.01 -26.69 40.80
C PRO A 393 35.36 -26.47 42.18
N GLY A 394 34.16 -25.92 42.25
CA GLY A 394 33.45 -25.70 43.52
C GLY A 394 34.08 -24.58 44.36
N ALA A 395 34.77 -23.64 43.72
CA ALA A 395 35.50 -22.56 44.37
C ALA A 395 35.49 -21.30 43.50
N GLU A 396 35.44 -20.13 44.14
CA GLU A 396 35.43 -18.83 43.46
C GLU A 396 36.60 -18.67 42.46
N PRO A 397 36.39 -17.92 41.35
CA PRO A 397 35.17 -17.18 40.96
C PRO A 397 34.14 -18.06 40.25
N ASP A 398 32.96 -17.49 39.95
CA ASP A 398 32.02 -18.05 38.96
C ASP A 398 32.73 -18.35 37.64
N ILE A 399 32.22 -19.32 36.87
CA ILE A 399 32.90 -19.84 35.69
C ILE A 399 31.98 -19.94 34.48
N ASP A 400 32.58 -19.86 33.29
CA ASP A 400 31.96 -20.32 32.06
C ASP A 400 32.22 -21.81 31.87
N ILE A 401 31.20 -22.53 31.41
CA ILE A 401 31.31 -23.92 30.98
C ILE A 401 30.75 -24.07 29.57
N GLU A 402 31.33 -24.97 28.77
CA GLU A 402 30.78 -25.31 27.47
C GLU A 402 29.41 -25.98 27.66
N TRP A 403 28.39 -25.48 26.95
CA TRP A 403 27.04 -26.02 27.08
C TRP A 403 26.38 -26.19 25.71
N PRO A 404 25.73 -27.34 25.44
CA PRO A 404 25.04 -27.54 24.17
C PRO A 404 23.66 -26.87 24.17
N PHE A 405 23.16 -26.60 22.96
CA PHE A 405 21.74 -26.29 22.77
C PHE A 405 20.84 -27.28 23.53
N THR A 406 19.88 -26.74 24.28
CA THR A 406 18.97 -27.51 25.13
C THR A 406 17.54 -27.27 24.68
N GLU A 407 16.76 -28.35 24.56
CA GLU A 407 15.32 -28.31 24.31
C GLU A 407 14.60 -29.04 25.45
N SER A 408 13.55 -28.43 25.99
CA SER A 408 12.80 -28.94 27.13
C SER A 408 11.38 -28.34 27.17
N THR A 409 10.73 -28.38 28.33
CA THR A 409 9.41 -27.82 28.59
C THR A 409 9.42 -26.84 29.75
N TYR A 410 8.44 -25.95 29.77
CA TYR A 410 8.17 -25.05 30.89
C TYR A 410 6.68 -25.01 31.22
N GLU A 411 6.36 -24.60 32.45
CA GLU A 411 5.02 -24.21 32.88
C GLU A 411 5.05 -22.74 33.32
N PHE A 412 3.98 -22.00 33.02
CA PHE A 412 3.81 -20.60 33.42
C PHE A 412 2.35 -20.34 33.80
N ASP A 413 2.13 -19.70 34.95
CA ASP A 413 0.80 -19.42 35.53
C ASP A 413 0.47 -17.92 35.61
N GLY A 414 1.28 -17.07 34.95
CA GLY A 414 1.19 -15.61 35.01
C GLY A 414 2.12 -14.99 36.06
N GLU A 415 2.53 -15.72 37.08
CA GLU A 415 3.38 -15.22 38.17
C GLU A 415 4.72 -15.98 38.29
N THR A 416 4.75 -17.26 37.92
CA THR A 416 5.90 -18.15 38.14
C THR A 416 6.22 -18.97 36.89
N ILE A 417 7.48 -18.93 36.46
CA ILE A 417 8.02 -19.80 35.39
C ILE A 417 8.70 -21.00 36.05
N THR A 418 8.25 -22.21 35.72
CA THR A 418 8.87 -23.47 36.16
C THR A 418 9.46 -24.19 34.96
N LEU A 419 10.78 -24.35 34.91
CA LEU A 419 11.44 -25.16 33.88
C LEU A 419 11.51 -26.63 34.31
N ALA A 420 11.75 -27.54 33.36
CA ALA A 420 12.07 -28.92 33.73
C ALA A 420 13.39 -28.99 34.54
N ALA A 421 13.47 -29.90 35.51
CA ALA A 421 14.68 -30.08 36.31
C ALA A 421 15.93 -30.32 35.45
N ASN A 422 17.07 -29.79 35.90
CA ASN A 422 18.36 -29.86 35.19
C ASN A 422 18.37 -29.12 33.85
N THR A 423 17.64 -28.01 33.74
CA THR A 423 17.72 -27.10 32.60
C THR A 423 18.12 -25.70 33.05
N PRO A 424 18.94 -25.00 32.26
CA PRO A 424 19.36 -23.65 32.61
C PRO A 424 18.28 -22.64 32.28
N MET A 425 18.38 -21.44 32.87
CA MET A 425 17.73 -20.24 32.33
C MET A 425 18.75 -19.49 31.48
N VAL A 426 19.69 -18.78 32.10
CA VAL A 426 20.91 -18.21 31.49
C VAL A 426 22.06 -18.24 32.50
N TYR A 427 21.76 -17.94 33.76
CA TYR A 427 22.67 -18.13 34.89
C TYR A 427 22.15 -19.20 35.84
N VAL A 428 23.04 -20.11 36.27
CA VAL A 428 22.71 -21.12 37.30
C VAL A 428 23.31 -20.71 38.64
N PRO A 429 22.49 -20.28 39.63
CA PRO A 429 23.00 -19.74 40.88
C PRO A 429 23.38 -20.79 41.94
N SER A 430 22.79 -21.99 41.89
CA SER A 430 23.00 -23.03 42.90
C SER A 430 22.54 -24.40 42.42
N ASP A 431 22.99 -25.46 43.10
CA ASP A 431 22.46 -26.82 42.89
C ASP A 431 20.96 -26.91 43.23
N HIS A 432 20.43 -26.03 44.09
CA HIS A 432 19.00 -26.01 44.42
C HIS A 432 18.17 -25.59 43.21
N VAL A 433 18.52 -24.45 42.59
CA VAL A 433 17.84 -23.93 41.39
C VAL A 433 18.03 -24.86 40.20
N TRP A 434 19.20 -25.49 40.08
CA TRP A 434 19.42 -26.49 39.03
C TRP A 434 18.46 -27.69 39.13
N ASN A 435 18.28 -28.21 40.34
CA ASN A 435 17.39 -29.35 40.58
C ASN A 435 15.90 -28.97 40.57
N ASN A 436 15.56 -27.72 40.93
CA ASN A 436 14.19 -27.20 41.02
C ASN A 436 14.14 -25.78 40.42
N PRO A 437 14.17 -25.63 39.09
CA PRO A 437 14.27 -24.32 38.44
C PRO A 437 12.92 -23.62 38.42
N VAL A 438 12.68 -22.84 39.48
CA VAL A 438 11.48 -22.03 39.69
C VAL A 438 11.88 -20.55 39.74
N PHE A 439 11.18 -19.72 38.97
CA PHE A 439 11.48 -18.30 38.84
C PHE A 439 10.21 -17.45 38.98
N HIS A 440 10.20 -16.53 39.94
CA HIS A 440 9.12 -15.55 40.11
C HIS A 440 9.26 -14.43 39.08
N VAL A 441 8.20 -14.12 38.36
CA VAL A 441 8.13 -13.01 37.41
C VAL A 441 7.86 -11.72 38.17
N ALA A 442 8.88 -10.88 38.31
CA ALA A 442 8.77 -9.58 38.96
C ALA A 442 8.28 -8.49 38.01
N GLU A 443 8.52 -8.65 36.71
CA GLU A 443 8.08 -7.75 35.65
C GLU A 443 8.04 -8.51 34.31
N ILE A 444 6.96 -8.35 33.55
CA ILE A 444 6.89 -8.81 32.16
C ILE A 444 6.17 -7.78 31.31
N THR A 445 6.81 -7.38 30.22
CA THR A 445 6.27 -6.48 29.18
C THR A 445 6.63 -7.04 27.82
N GLU A 446 6.27 -6.34 26.74
CA GLU A 446 6.67 -6.78 25.40
C GLU A 446 8.19 -6.87 25.22
N THR A 447 8.95 -6.05 25.93
CA THR A 447 10.40 -5.92 25.74
C THR A 447 11.23 -6.28 26.94
N THR A 448 10.64 -6.45 28.13
CA THR A 448 11.37 -6.72 29.38
C THR A 448 10.80 -7.93 30.10
N LEU A 449 11.67 -8.83 30.54
CA LEU A 449 11.34 -9.93 31.42
C LEU A 449 12.29 -9.90 32.61
N ARG A 450 11.77 -9.63 33.81
CA ARG A 450 12.53 -9.70 35.06
C ARG A 450 12.05 -10.89 35.86
N VAL A 451 12.98 -11.77 36.17
CA VAL A 451 12.71 -12.95 36.98
C VAL A 451 13.60 -13.02 38.22
N VAL A 452 13.12 -13.71 39.24
CA VAL A 452 13.87 -13.99 40.46
C VAL A 452 13.87 -15.48 40.73
N ALA A 453 15.04 -16.10 40.74
CA ALA A 453 15.19 -17.53 41.04
C ALA A 453 14.83 -17.80 42.51
N ASP A 454 13.96 -18.79 42.75
CA ASP A 454 13.65 -19.28 44.09
C ASP A 454 14.86 -20.06 44.64
N ASN A 455 15.64 -19.40 45.49
CA ASN A 455 16.86 -19.95 46.04
C ASN A 455 16.99 -19.58 47.52
N PRO A 456 16.44 -20.40 48.44
CA PRO A 456 16.42 -20.11 49.86
C PRO A 456 17.81 -19.74 50.41
N GLY A 457 17.96 -18.49 50.83
CA GLY A 457 19.19 -17.94 51.40
C GLY A 457 19.97 -16.97 50.51
N CYS A 458 19.70 -16.88 49.20
CA CYS A 458 20.21 -15.84 48.28
C CYS A 458 19.37 -15.87 47.00
N TYR A 459 18.37 -15.00 46.90
CA TYR A 459 17.48 -14.92 45.74
C TYR A 459 18.19 -14.18 44.62
N TRP A 460 18.18 -14.74 43.41
CA TRP A 460 18.92 -14.18 42.28
C TRP A 460 17.99 -13.55 41.25
N GLN A 461 18.18 -12.26 40.99
CA GLN A 461 17.48 -11.54 39.93
C GLN A 461 18.19 -11.74 38.59
N MET A 462 17.41 -11.91 37.52
CA MET A 462 17.83 -11.84 36.13
C MET A 462 16.91 -10.89 35.36
N ILE A 463 17.47 -9.94 34.60
CA ILE A 463 16.70 -9.04 33.72
C ILE A 463 17.08 -9.38 32.28
N PHE A 464 16.07 -9.77 31.52
CA PHE A 464 16.15 -10.01 30.10
C PHE A 464 15.45 -8.90 29.34
N LYS A 465 15.92 -8.67 28.12
CA LYS A 465 15.16 -7.98 27.09
C LYS A 465 14.69 -8.99 26.07
N ALA A 466 13.53 -8.75 25.47
CA ALA A 466 13.16 -9.51 24.29
C ALA A 466 14.28 -9.31 23.28
N ARG A 467 14.81 -10.40 22.71
CA ARG A 467 15.65 -10.26 21.52
C ARG A 467 14.77 -9.55 20.52
N ASP A 468 15.23 -8.43 19.97
CA ASP A 468 14.52 -7.78 18.89
C ASP A 468 14.32 -8.82 17.78
N VAL A 469 13.16 -9.48 17.73
CA VAL A 469 12.64 -9.99 16.47
C VAL A 469 11.98 -8.79 15.80
N LYS A 470 12.80 -7.77 15.54
CA LYS A 470 12.57 -7.00 14.32
C LYS A 470 12.90 -7.98 13.21
N GLY A 471 11.85 -8.59 12.65
CA GLY A 471 11.89 -8.79 11.21
C GLY A 471 12.32 -7.45 10.59
N PRO A 472 13.16 -7.47 9.56
CA PRO A 472 13.76 -6.25 9.02
C PRO A 472 12.70 -5.20 8.77
N THR A 473 12.81 -4.04 9.42
CA THR A 473 11.81 -2.98 9.28
C THR A 473 12.00 -2.15 8.01
N GLY A 474 13.20 -2.23 7.42
CA GLY A 474 13.55 -1.68 6.12
C GLY A 474 13.72 -2.75 5.03
N PRO A 475 14.06 -2.31 3.81
CA PRO A 475 14.35 -3.19 2.69
C PRO A 475 15.45 -4.21 3.01
N THR A 476 15.34 -5.38 2.40
CA THR A 476 16.33 -6.45 2.53
C THR A 476 16.86 -6.91 1.19
N LEU A 477 18.12 -7.34 1.18
CA LEU A 477 18.75 -8.08 0.09
C LEU A 477 19.18 -9.44 0.62
N ASN A 478 18.70 -10.54 0.02
CA ASN A 478 18.88 -11.91 0.49
C ASN A 478 18.56 -12.07 2.00
N GLY A 479 17.47 -11.44 2.45
CA GLY A 479 17.03 -11.44 3.85
C GLY A 479 17.84 -10.54 4.80
N THR A 480 18.89 -9.87 4.33
CA THR A 480 19.71 -8.95 5.15
C THR A 480 19.18 -7.52 5.06
N GLU A 481 18.84 -6.90 6.19
CA GLU A 481 18.35 -5.50 6.24
C GLU A 481 19.41 -4.51 5.77
N LEU A 482 19.00 -3.51 4.99
CA LEU A 482 19.88 -2.42 4.55
C LEU A 482 19.95 -1.30 5.61
N PRO A 483 21.12 -0.67 5.82
CA PRO A 483 22.36 -0.82 5.05
C PRO A 483 23.20 -2.05 5.45
N ALA A 484 23.80 -2.72 4.47
CA ALA A 484 24.63 -3.89 4.68
C ALA A 484 25.79 -3.96 3.67
N GLU A 485 26.93 -4.53 4.09
CA GLU A 485 28.02 -4.91 3.20
C GLU A 485 27.84 -6.38 2.82
N LEU A 486 27.76 -6.67 1.52
CA LEU A 486 27.54 -8.01 0.98
C LEU A 486 28.57 -8.31 -0.10
N SER A 487 29.09 -9.53 -0.09
CA SER A 487 29.87 -10.08 -1.21
C SER A 487 28.92 -10.59 -2.28
N VAL A 488 29.02 -10.04 -3.50
CA VAL A 488 28.17 -10.42 -4.63
C VAL A 488 29.01 -10.67 -5.88
N SER A 489 28.53 -11.54 -6.76
CA SER A 489 29.14 -11.87 -8.05
C SER A 489 28.31 -11.36 -9.23
N GLN A 490 28.99 -11.11 -10.36
CA GLN A 490 28.31 -10.70 -11.59
C GLN A 490 27.32 -11.79 -12.04
N GLY A 491 26.06 -11.40 -12.23
CA GLY A 491 24.96 -12.28 -12.62
C GLY A 491 24.19 -12.91 -11.45
N ASP A 492 24.58 -12.67 -10.21
CA ASP A 492 23.85 -13.16 -9.03
C ASP A 492 22.42 -12.63 -9.03
N ILE A 493 21.47 -13.49 -8.66
CA ILE A 493 20.08 -13.12 -8.39
C ILE A 493 19.96 -12.81 -6.91
N ILE A 494 19.69 -11.55 -6.60
CA ILE A 494 19.54 -11.03 -5.23
C ILE A 494 18.05 -10.92 -4.94
N GLU A 495 17.57 -11.70 -3.98
CA GLU A 495 16.18 -11.63 -3.52
C GLU A 495 15.94 -10.32 -2.77
N VAL A 496 14.82 -9.66 -3.07
CA VAL A 496 14.44 -8.40 -2.44
C VAL A 496 13.23 -8.61 -1.55
N GLY A 497 13.34 -8.23 -0.28
CA GLY A 497 12.23 -8.22 0.66
C GLY A 497 11.94 -6.80 1.17
N ASN A 498 10.70 -6.57 1.60
CA ASN A 498 10.25 -5.29 2.20
C ASN A 498 10.50 -4.05 1.32
N LEU A 499 10.49 -4.22 0.00
CA LEU A 499 10.64 -3.15 -0.97
C LEU A 499 9.86 -3.48 -2.25
N ASN A 500 9.07 -2.52 -2.74
CA ASN A 500 8.32 -2.67 -3.98
C ASN A 500 9.19 -2.25 -5.19
N LEU A 501 9.73 -3.24 -5.91
CA LEU A 501 10.57 -2.99 -7.08
C LEU A 501 9.83 -2.34 -8.26
N ALA A 502 8.49 -2.41 -8.31
CA ALA A 502 7.71 -1.74 -9.35
C ALA A 502 7.67 -0.21 -9.17
N GLU A 503 7.87 0.26 -7.93
CA GLU A 503 7.84 1.68 -7.58
C GLU A 503 9.25 2.25 -7.34
N THR A 504 10.23 1.40 -7.06
CA THR A 504 11.61 1.78 -6.76
C THR A 504 12.40 2.06 -8.04
N TRP A 505 13.17 3.15 -8.08
CA TRP A 505 14.13 3.34 -9.17
C TRP A 505 15.31 2.39 -8.98
N VAL A 506 15.47 1.45 -9.91
CA VAL A 506 16.55 0.48 -9.91
C VAL A 506 17.71 1.02 -10.74
N ASP A 507 18.90 1.09 -10.15
CA ASP A 507 20.08 1.59 -10.84
C ASP A 507 20.46 0.66 -12.02
N PRO A 508 20.32 1.11 -13.28
CA PRO A 508 20.53 0.25 -14.44
C PRO A 508 21.99 -0.13 -14.65
N ASP A 509 22.93 0.51 -13.97
CA ASP A 509 24.35 0.17 -14.07
C ASP A 509 24.70 -1.06 -13.21
N PHE A 510 24.08 -1.17 -12.03
CA PHE A 510 24.34 -2.23 -11.06
C PHE A 510 23.35 -3.38 -11.11
N PHE A 511 22.13 -3.16 -11.59
CA PHE A 511 21.07 -4.16 -11.52
C PHE A 511 20.26 -4.28 -12.82
N GLU A 512 19.70 -5.46 -13.01
CA GLU A 512 18.64 -5.78 -13.97
C GLU A 512 17.47 -6.38 -13.15
N VAL A 513 16.25 -5.88 -13.32
CA VAL A 513 15.08 -6.42 -12.60
C VAL A 513 14.73 -7.80 -13.16
N SER A 514 14.49 -8.76 -12.27
CA SER A 514 14.12 -10.14 -12.60
C SER A 514 12.98 -10.60 -11.69
N GLY A 515 11.74 -10.25 -12.04
CA GLY A 515 10.57 -10.46 -11.18
C GLY A 515 10.68 -9.63 -9.89
N ASN A 516 10.55 -10.27 -8.73
CA ASN A 516 10.75 -9.63 -7.42
C ASN A 516 12.21 -9.65 -6.92
N ALA A 517 13.18 -9.93 -7.81
CA ALA A 517 14.59 -9.98 -7.50
C ALA A 517 15.40 -9.03 -8.41
N LEU A 518 16.65 -8.79 -8.02
CA LEU A 518 17.61 -8.00 -8.80
C LEU A 518 18.76 -8.88 -9.25
N LYS A 519 19.06 -8.88 -10.54
CA LYS A 519 20.25 -9.51 -11.10
C LYS A 519 21.41 -8.51 -11.08
N PHE A 520 22.49 -8.85 -10.38
CA PHE A 520 23.66 -7.98 -10.23
C PHE A 520 24.51 -7.92 -11.51
N LYS A 521 24.93 -6.73 -11.94
CA LYS A 521 25.61 -6.50 -13.22
C LYS A 521 27.09 -6.18 -13.10
N ALA A 522 27.55 -5.67 -11.95
CA ALA A 522 28.95 -5.32 -11.77
C ALA A 522 29.81 -6.57 -11.50
N VAL A 523 31.12 -6.45 -11.66
CA VAL A 523 32.10 -7.50 -11.37
C VAL A 523 32.03 -7.93 -9.89
N ALA A 524 32.45 -9.15 -9.62
CA ALA A 524 32.43 -9.72 -8.28
C ALA A 524 33.27 -8.91 -7.28
N GLY A 525 32.75 -8.73 -6.06
CA GLY A 525 33.42 -8.00 -5.00
C GLY A 525 32.51 -7.75 -3.80
N ASP A 526 33.05 -7.02 -2.82
CA ASP A 526 32.29 -6.55 -1.65
C ASP A 526 31.67 -5.20 -1.97
N TYR A 527 30.38 -5.05 -1.65
CA TYR A 527 29.64 -3.82 -1.88
C TYR A 527 28.79 -3.50 -0.66
N GLN A 528 28.76 -2.23 -0.28
CA GLN A 528 27.79 -1.70 0.66
C GLN A 528 26.54 -1.27 -0.10
N PHE A 529 25.41 -1.82 0.34
CA PHE A 529 24.07 -1.50 -0.14
C PHE A 529 23.34 -0.68 0.92
N SER A 530 22.63 0.37 0.50
CA SER A 530 21.81 1.18 1.41
C SER A 530 20.57 1.69 0.68
N TYR A 531 19.44 1.78 1.35
CA TYR A 531 18.20 2.32 0.75
C TYR A 531 18.03 3.81 1.07
N ASP A 532 17.92 4.63 0.02
CA ASP A 532 17.54 6.04 0.17
C ASP A 532 16.01 6.16 0.06
N LYS A 533 15.36 6.33 1.21
CA LYS A 533 13.90 6.45 1.29
C LYS A 533 13.35 7.70 0.60
N ASN A 534 14.10 8.80 0.57
CA ASN A 534 13.60 10.05 0.01
C ASN A 534 13.64 10.01 -1.52
N ALA A 535 14.70 9.43 -2.07
CA ALA A 535 14.89 9.29 -3.50
C ALA A 535 14.35 7.96 -4.07
N ASN A 536 13.91 7.04 -3.20
CA ASN A 536 13.34 5.73 -3.53
C ASN A 536 14.23 4.87 -4.44
N TRP A 537 15.47 4.60 -4.01
CA TRP A 537 16.42 3.74 -4.73
C TRP A 537 17.43 3.07 -3.80
N ILE A 538 18.05 1.97 -4.28
CA ILE A 538 19.16 1.30 -3.61
C ILE A 538 20.48 1.88 -4.11
N ARG A 539 21.24 2.48 -3.19
CA ARG A 539 22.60 2.95 -3.44
C ARG A 539 23.60 1.80 -3.26
N VAL A 540 24.55 1.71 -4.18
CA VAL A 540 25.63 0.72 -4.19
C VAL A 540 26.98 1.43 -4.06
N VAL A 541 27.85 0.94 -3.18
CA VAL A 541 29.18 1.50 -2.89
C VAL A 541 30.20 0.35 -2.91
N PRO A 542 31.18 0.32 -3.82
CA PRO A 542 32.20 -0.73 -3.82
C PRO A 542 33.11 -0.61 -2.60
N MET A 543 33.42 -1.75 -1.97
CA MET A 543 34.17 -1.85 -0.72
C MET A 543 35.41 -2.73 -0.90
N VAL A 544 36.47 -2.42 -0.15
CA VAL A 544 37.68 -3.25 0.01
C VAL A 544 38.13 -3.11 1.46
N ASP A 545 38.25 -4.23 2.18
CA ASP A 545 38.69 -4.30 3.58
C ASP A 545 37.89 -3.36 4.52
N GLY A 546 36.56 -3.30 4.34
CA GLY A 546 35.65 -2.47 5.15
C GLY A 546 35.74 -0.96 4.88
N ALA A 547 36.42 -0.54 3.81
CA ALA A 547 36.51 0.85 3.38
C ALA A 547 36.07 1.03 1.92
N ARG A 548 35.64 2.25 1.55
CA ARG A 548 35.28 2.59 0.17
C ARG A 548 36.45 2.29 -0.78
N ALA A 549 36.16 1.56 -1.85
CA ALA A 549 37.15 1.25 -2.85
C ALA A 549 37.68 2.52 -3.53
N THR A 550 38.97 2.51 -3.81
CA THR A 550 39.70 3.49 -4.61
C THR A 550 40.19 2.82 -5.89
N TYR A 551 40.67 3.61 -6.83
CA TYR A 551 41.27 3.11 -8.06
C TYR A 551 42.51 2.23 -7.81
N GLU A 552 43.26 2.49 -6.73
CA GLU A 552 44.48 1.76 -6.42
C GLU A 552 44.21 0.41 -5.77
N ASN A 553 43.28 0.33 -4.80
CA ASN A 553 43.01 -0.92 -4.05
C ASN A 553 41.91 -1.80 -4.66
N GLY A 554 40.89 -1.19 -5.29
CA GLY A 554 39.71 -1.90 -5.79
C GLY A 554 39.28 -1.46 -7.19
N LYS A 555 40.12 -0.69 -7.88
CA LYS A 555 39.86 -0.20 -9.25
C LYS A 555 38.55 0.59 -9.38
N ALA A 556 38.08 1.26 -8.32
CA ALA A 556 36.84 2.03 -8.35
C ALA A 556 37.02 3.43 -8.96
N LEU A 557 36.04 3.84 -9.78
CA LEU A 557 35.91 5.20 -10.34
C LEU A 557 34.74 5.92 -9.67
N TRP A 558 34.91 7.20 -9.37
CA TRP A 558 33.92 8.02 -8.69
C TRP A 558 33.57 9.27 -9.50
N ILE A 559 32.30 9.66 -9.49
CA ILE A 559 31.83 10.89 -10.12
C ILE A 559 31.28 11.87 -9.08
N ILE A 560 31.60 13.14 -9.29
CA ILE A 560 31.12 14.31 -8.56
C ILE A 560 30.74 15.41 -9.55
N GLY A 561 29.84 16.32 -9.18
CA GLY A 561 29.50 17.47 -10.02
C GLY A 561 28.08 17.98 -9.84
N ASP A 562 27.80 19.14 -10.42
CA ASP A 562 26.51 19.84 -10.35
C ASP A 562 25.61 19.59 -11.57
N GLY A 563 26.11 18.91 -12.60
CA GLY A 563 25.40 18.69 -13.86
C GLY A 563 24.29 17.64 -13.82
N GLY A 564 24.29 16.73 -12.84
CA GLY A 564 23.31 15.65 -12.76
C GLY A 564 23.44 14.78 -11.52
N GLY A 565 22.57 13.78 -11.41
CA GLY A 565 22.47 12.90 -10.24
C GLY A 565 21.69 11.61 -10.49
N LYS A 566 21.40 10.88 -9.41
CA LYS A 566 20.60 9.64 -9.40
C LYS A 566 19.54 9.71 -8.27
N PRO A 567 18.32 9.18 -8.48
CA PRO A 567 17.76 8.76 -9.76
C PRO A 567 17.41 9.95 -10.66
N SER A 568 17.26 11.16 -10.10
CA SER A 568 16.79 12.34 -10.82
C SER A 568 17.71 13.54 -10.64
N VAL A 569 17.45 14.61 -11.41
CA VAL A 569 18.19 15.88 -11.32
C VAL A 569 18.00 16.60 -9.97
N GLU A 570 16.94 16.28 -9.22
CA GLU A 570 16.70 16.81 -7.86
C GLU A 570 17.73 16.29 -6.87
N ASN A 571 18.32 15.12 -7.15
CA ASN A 571 19.35 14.48 -6.36
C ASN A 571 20.74 14.70 -6.99
N ALA A 572 21.01 15.93 -7.43
CA ALA A 572 22.30 16.29 -8.00
C ALA A 572 23.44 16.03 -7.01
N ILE A 573 24.56 15.48 -7.49
CA ILE A 573 25.68 15.03 -6.65
C ILE A 573 26.32 16.21 -5.88
N GLY A 574 26.44 17.36 -6.56
CA GLY A 574 27.11 18.55 -6.06
C GLY A 574 28.65 18.40 -6.07
N TRP A 575 29.34 19.40 -5.50
CA TRP A 575 30.81 19.44 -5.38
C TRP A 575 31.30 19.08 -3.97
N SER A 576 30.64 18.11 -3.33
CA SER A 576 31.01 17.57 -2.01
C SER A 576 31.66 16.19 -2.12
N THR A 577 32.66 15.90 -1.30
CA THR A 577 33.33 14.59 -1.24
C THR A 577 32.84 13.73 -0.07
N GLY A 578 33.40 12.52 0.07
CA GLY A 578 33.06 11.57 1.12
C GLY A 578 31.84 10.75 0.74
N GLU A 579 30.70 11.09 1.34
CA GLU A 579 29.44 10.38 1.15
C GLU A 579 28.67 10.76 -0.11
N ALA A 580 28.94 11.91 -0.74
CA ALA A 580 28.17 12.35 -1.91
C ALA A 580 28.55 11.68 -3.24
N PRO A 581 29.84 11.43 -3.56
CA PRO A 581 30.24 10.88 -4.86
C PRO A 581 29.58 9.54 -5.20
N LEU A 582 29.28 9.37 -6.49
CA LEU A 582 28.65 8.16 -7.01
C LEU A 582 29.70 7.28 -7.69
N PRO A 583 29.78 5.98 -7.38
CA PRO A 583 30.70 5.08 -8.05
C PRO A 583 30.19 4.74 -9.46
N MET A 584 31.11 4.54 -10.39
CA MET A 584 30.81 3.89 -11.67
C MET A 584 30.80 2.37 -11.46
N ALA A 585 29.79 1.69 -11.98
CA ALA A 585 29.72 0.23 -11.95
C ALA A 585 30.80 -0.33 -12.89
N GLN A 586 31.67 -1.21 -12.38
CA GLN A 586 32.60 -1.96 -13.21
C GLN A 586 31.84 -3.13 -13.84
N ILE A 587 31.49 -3.01 -15.12
CA ILE A 587 30.64 -3.99 -15.86
C ILE A 587 31.46 -5.03 -16.64
N GLY A 588 32.78 -4.88 -16.66
CA GLY A 588 33.73 -5.85 -17.22
C GLY A 588 35.14 -5.55 -16.70
N GLU A 589 36.11 -6.39 -17.05
CA GLU A 589 37.48 -6.32 -16.51
C GLU A 589 38.09 -4.90 -16.54
N ASN A 590 37.88 -4.17 -17.64
CA ASN A 590 38.40 -2.82 -17.84
C ASN A 590 37.31 -1.79 -18.22
N THR A 591 36.04 -2.10 -17.99
CA THR A 591 34.93 -1.26 -18.46
C THR A 591 34.06 -0.82 -17.31
N TYR A 592 33.83 0.48 -17.22
CA TYR A 592 33.01 1.12 -16.20
C TYR A 592 31.86 1.86 -16.84
N GLN A 593 30.74 1.94 -16.14
CA GLN A 593 29.55 2.62 -16.60
C GLN A 593 28.87 3.38 -15.47
N ILE A 594 28.34 4.56 -15.76
CA ILE A 594 27.39 5.25 -14.90
C ILE A 594 26.34 5.98 -15.73
N THR A 595 25.09 5.85 -15.31
CA THR A 595 23.90 6.47 -15.87
C THR A 595 23.46 7.59 -14.93
N LEU A 596 23.44 8.83 -15.42
CA LEU A 596 23.07 10.01 -14.66
C LEU A 596 21.88 10.72 -15.30
N ALA A 597 20.93 11.20 -14.49
CA ALA A 597 19.94 12.17 -14.91
C ALA A 597 20.61 13.55 -14.99
N MET A 598 20.79 14.06 -16.20
CA MET A 598 21.47 15.32 -16.49
C MET A 598 20.48 16.47 -16.66
N LYS A 599 20.84 17.65 -16.14
CA LYS A 599 20.05 18.88 -16.28
C LYS A 599 20.04 19.35 -17.74
N GLY A 600 18.99 20.07 -18.13
CA GLY A 600 18.91 20.67 -19.47
C GLY A 600 19.70 21.98 -19.61
N GLU A 601 19.79 22.73 -18.51
CA GLU A 601 20.36 24.09 -18.45
C GLU A 601 21.89 24.14 -18.39
N GLY A 602 22.56 22.99 -18.44
CA GLY A 602 24.02 22.89 -18.35
C GLY A 602 24.51 22.47 -16.97
N GLY A 603 25.82 22.24 -16.89
CA GLY A 603 26.52 21.84 -15.67
C GLY A 603 27.74 21.00 -15.98
N SER A 604 28.40 20.51 -14.93
CA SER A 604 29.64 19.75 -15.08
C SER A 604 29.75 18.59 -14.10
N ILE A 605 30.44 17.54 -14.53
CA ILE A 605 30.86 16.41 -13.72
C ILE A 605 32.36 16.17 -13.88
N LYS A 606 32.97 15.42 -12.96
CA LYS A 606 34.38 15.05 -13.02
C LYS A 606 34.58 13.65 -12.45
N VAL A 607 35.54 12.91 -13.02
CA VAL A 607 35.93 11.57 -12.56
C VAL A 607 37.11 11.64 -11.59
N PHE A 608 37.02 10.87 -10.52
CA PHE A 608 38.00 10.73 -9.45
C PHE A 608 38.35 9.26 -9.24
N GLY A 609 39.58 9.00 -8.78
CA GLY A 609 40.01 7.66 -8.37
C GLY A 609 39.66 7.30 -6.92
N GLN A 610 38.96 8.16 -6.19
CA GLN A 610 38.48 7.88 -4.83
C GLN A 610 37.30 8.82 -4.49
N SER A 611 36.51 8.49 -3.47
CA SER A 611 35.38 9.32 -3.04
C SER A 611 35.79 10.61 -2.31
N ASP A 612 37.04 10.73 -1.89
CA ASP A 612 37.60 11.90 -1.20
C ASP A 612 38.52 12.74 -2.07
N TRP A 613 38.86 13.94 -1.63
CA TRP A 613 39.90 14.75 -2.29
C TRP A 613 41.24 14.02 -2.31
N GLY A 614 41.92 14.01 -3.45
CA GLY A 614 43.29 13.50 -3.57
C GLY A 614 43.64 12.89 -4.93
N ILE A 615 42.76 12.06 -5.50
CA ILE A 615 42.99 11.39 -6.79
C ILE A 615 42.07 11.99 -7.86
N GLU A 616 42.34 13.25 -8.20
CA GLU A 616 41.64 13.98 -9.26
C GLU A 616 42.22 13.68 -10.63
N TRP A 617 41.36 13.39 -11.60
CA TRP A 617 41.80 13.18 -12.98
C TRP A 617 41.57 14.41 -13.84
N THR A 618 42.60 14.76 -14.59
CA THR A 618 42.59 15.88 -15.52
C THR A 618 42.55 15.37 -16.95
N SER A 619 42.42 16.26 -17.95
CA SER A 619 42.32 15.86 -19.37
C SER A 619 43.43 14.95 -19.87
N ASN A 620 44.62 14.99 -19.26
CA ASN A 620 45.75 14.10 -19.58
C ASN A 620 45.48 12.60 -19.30
N LYS A 621 44.43 12.29 -18.54
CA LYS A 621 44.00 10.92 -18.25
C LYS A 621 43.09 10.34 -19.32
N TYR A 622 42.71 11.11 -20.34
CA TYR A 622 41.83 10.64 -21.41
C TYR A 622 42.63 10.52 -22.71
N SER A 623 42.77 9.30 -23.25
CA SER A 623 43.32 9.08 -24.60
C SER A 623 42.31 9.45 -25.67
N SER A 624 41.02 9.25 -25.38
CA SER A 624 39.92 9.73 -26.20
C SER A 624 38.70 10.11 -25.36
N PHE A 625 37.95 11.07 -25.87
CA PHE A 625 36.65 11.49 -25.30
C PHE A 625 35.67 11.76 -26.44
N ASN A 626 34.58 11.00 -26.48
CA ASN A 626 33.46 11.20 -27.39
C ASN A 626 32.20 11.59 -26.61
N GLY A 627 31.97 12.89 -26.47
CA GLY A 627 30.75 13.42 -25.83
C GLY A 627 29.51 13.45 -26.73
N ASN A 628 29.55 12.77 -27.88
CA ASN A 628 28.47 12.70 -28.87
C ASN A 628 27.94 14.09 -29.34
N GLY A 629 28.84 15.08 -29.36
CA GLY A 629 28.51 16.48 -29.68
C GLY A 629 27.79 17.27 -28.58
N LEU A 630 27.42 16.61 -27.48
CA LEU A 630 26.67 17.20 -26.36
C LEU A 630 27.59 17.61 -25.21
N PHE A 631 28.56 16.75 -24.87
CA PHE A 631 29.51 16.98 -23.78
C PHE A 631 30.90 17.33 -24.30
N LYS A 632 31.65 18.08 -23.49
CA LYS A 632 33.04 18.47 -23.76
C LYS A 632 33.92 18.17 -22.55
N LEU A 633 35.14 17.71 -22.81
CA LEU A 633 36.18 17.56 -21.81
C LEU A 633 37.01 18.84 -21.71
N GLY A 634 37.01 19.46 -20.54
CA GLY A 634 37.81 20.64 -20.23
C GLY A 634 39.31 20.30 -20.18
N ASN A 635 40.12 21.09 -20.87
CA ASN A 635 41.57 20.93 -20.98
C ASN A 635 42.37 21.99 -20.18
N GLY A 636 41.69 22.83 -19.40
CA GLY A 636 42.27 23.98 -18.70
C GLY A 636 42.26 25.30 -19.48
N THR A 637 41.94 25.27 -20.78
CA THR A 637 41.84 26.45 -21.65
C THR A 637 40.39 26.74 -22.02
N ASP A 638 39.65 25.69 -22.37
CA ASP A 638 38.25 25.76 -22.80
C ASP A 638 37.27 25.37 -21.66
N GLY A 639 37.76 25.31 -20.41
CA GLY A 639 37.03 24.89 -19.22
C GLY A 639 37.97 24.33 -18.14
N ASP A 640 37.46 24.08 -16.94
CA ASP A 640 38.24 23.49 -15.86
C ASP A 640 38.80 22.12 -16.25
N ASN A 641 40.09 21.93 -15.98
CA ASN A 641 40.83 20.78 -16.51
C ASN A 641 40.33 19.46 -15.89
N GLY A 642 39.82 18.58 -16.75
CA GLY A 642 39.22 17.29 -16.36
C GLY A 642 37.70 17.34 -16.14
N ASN A 643 37.07 18.52 -16.12
CA ASN A 643 35.62 18.61 -16.03
C ASN A 643 34.99 18.20 -17.35
N ILE A 644 33.97 17.36 -17.29
CA ILE A 644 33.11 17.01 -18.41
C ILE A 644 31.87 17.88 -18.28
N TYR A 645 31.69 18.82 -19.20
CA TYR A 645 30.66 19.85 -19.09
C TYR A 645 29.81 19.95 -20.35
N HIS A 646 28.63 20.53 -20.19
CA HIS A 646 27.75 20.90 -21.30
C HIS A 646 27.01 22.21 -20.96
N THR A 647 26.55 22.92 -21.99
CA THR A 647 25.82 24.19 -21.83
C THR A 647 24.39 24.15 -22.37
N ASP A 648 24.09 23.25 -23.31
CA ASP A 648 22.78 23.14 -23.98
C ASP A 648 22.53 21.68 -24.42
N SER A 649 22.48 20.74 -23.47
CA SER A 649 22.12 19.35 -23.79
C SER A 649 20.69 19.10 -23.33
N PRO A 650 19.88 18.32 -24.07
CA PRO A 650 18.54 17.95 -23.61
C PRO A 650 18.61 17.33 -22.21
N ALA A 651 17.71 17.73 -21.30
CA ALA A 651 17.57 17.02 -20.04
C ALA A 651 17.23 15.54 -20.31
N GLY A 652 17.67 14.66 -19.42
CA GLY A 652 17.41 13.23 -19.53
C GLY A 652 18.54 12.38 -18.98
N TYR A 653 18.44 11.07 -19.14
CA TYR A 653 19.49 10.16 -18.69
C TYR A 653 20.59 10.04 -19.74
N TYR A 654 21.83 9.99 -19.28
CA TYR A 654 23.01 9.79 -20.11
C TYR A 654 23.89 8.71 -19.48
N VAL A 655 24.38 7.80 -20.32
CA VAL A 655 25.33 6.76 -19.94
C VAL A 655 26.74 7.24 -20.27
N PHE A 656 27.58 7.29 -19.26
CA PHE A 656 29.01 7.54 -19.38
C PHE A 656 29.72 6.20 -19.28
N THR A 657 30.33 5.77 -20.38
CA THR A 657 31.12 4.52 -20.43
C THR A 657 32.59 4.87 -20.46
N VAL A 658 33.39 4.21 -19.63
CA VAL A 658 34.84 4.37 -19.54
C VAL A 658 35.53 3.04 -19.76
N VAL A 659 36.43 2.98 -20.74
CA VAL A 659 37.37 1.87 -20.90
C VAL A 659 38.72 2.29 -20.30
N ASP A 660 39.21 1.51 -19.33
CA ASP A 660 40.49 1.71 -18.67
C ASP A 660 41.62 0.96 -19.39
N ASN A 661 42.55 1.71 -19.99
CA ASN A 661 43.73 1.19 -20.66
C ASN A 661 44.99 1.31 -19.78
N GLY A 662 44.89 0.93 -18.50
CA GLY A 662 46.00 0.97 -17.54
C GLY A 662 46.22 2.35 -16.92
N GLY A 663 45.15 2.99 -16.49
CA GLY A 663 45.12 4.33 -15.89
C GLY A 663 45.04 5.47 -16.90
N ILE A 664 44.66 5.16 -18.15
CA ILE A 664 44.36 6.08 -19.25
C ILE A 664 43.03 5.67 -19.87
N PHE A 665 42.09 6.61 -19.97
CA PHE A 665 40.68 6.34 -20.20
C PHE A 665 40.25 6.70 -21.63
N ASP A 666 39.45 5.82 -22.23
CA ASP A 666 38.62 6.16 -23.38
C ASP A 666 37.17 6.28 -22.89
N MET A 667 36.58 7.46 -23.04
CA MET A 667 35.22 7.74 -22.56
C MET A 667 34.26 8.05 -23.70
N THR A 668 33.07 7.44 -23.65
CA THR A 668 31.93 7.76 -24.51
C THR A 668 30.74 8.21 -23.66
N VAL A 669 29.94 9.12 -24.21
CA VAL A 669 28.71 9.59 -23.59
C VAL A 669 27.55 9.40 -24.55
N ASP A 670 26.57 8.62 -24.14
CA ASP A 670 25.38 8.31 -24.93
C ASP A 670 24.13 8.74 -24.19
N LYS A 671 23.21 9.43 -24.88
CA LYS A 671 21.90 9.74 -24.32
C LYS A 671 21.11 8.43 -24.23
N VAL A 672 20.60 8.11 -23.04
CA VAL A 672 19.65 6.99 -22.87
C VAL A 672 18.40 7.36 -23.63
N LYS A 673 18.03 6.51 -24.59
CA LYS A 673 16.74 6.64 -25.25
C LYS A 673 15.66 6.23 -24.27
N GLN A 674 14.66 7.06 -24.07
CA GLN A 674 13.53 6.72 -23.20
C GLN A 674 12.33 6.28 -24.02
N THR A 675 11.68 5.22 -23.57
CA THR A 675 10.47 4.70 -24.20
C THR A 675 9.37 5.73 -24.20
N VAL A 676 8.75 5.92 -25.36
CA VAL A 676 7.70 6.92 -25.57
C VAL A 676 6.35 6.32 -25.22
N TRP A 677 5.80 6.75 -24.08
CA TRP A 677 4.49 6.33 -23.59
C TRP A 677 3.41 7.36 -23.94
N ASP A 678 2.87 7.27 -25.16
CA ASP A 678 1.76 8.12 -25.61
C ASP A 678 0.59 7.24 -26.08
N ALA A 679 -0.45 7.16 -25.26
CA ALA A 679 -1.63 6.34 -25.54
C ALA A 679 -2.44 6.83 -26.75
N ALA A 680 -2.25 8.09 -27.17
CA ALA A 680 -2.90 8.67 -28.34
C ALA A 680 -2.04 8.62 -29.61
N ALA A 681 -0.82 8.09 -29.56
CA ALA A 681 0.06 8.03 -30.72
C ALA A 681 -0.49 7.10 -31.80
N ASP A 682 -0.36 7.50 -33.06
CA ASP A 682 -0.76 6.69 -34.23
C ASP A 682 -0.02 5.33 -34.31
N SER A 683 1.12 5.20 -33.60
CA SER A 683 1.87 3.94 -33.48
C SER A 683 1.27 2.94 -32.48
N ASN A 684 0.34 3.38 -31.64
CA ASN A 684 -0.33 2.51 -30.68
C ASN A 684 -1.32 1.59 -31.41
N LEU A 685 -0.92 0.33 -31.60
CA LEU A 685 -1.70 -0.71 -32.28
C LEU A 685 -3.05 -0.95 -31.59
N TRP A 686 -3.15 -0.69 -30.28
CA TRP A 686 -4.39 -0.80 -29.52
C TRP A 686 -5.51 0.10 -30.05
N LEU A 687 -5.18 1.30 -30.57
CA LEU A 687 -6.18 2.23 -31.12
C LEU A 687 -6.89 1.70 -32.37
N THR A 688 -6.31 0.69 -33.01
CA THR A 688 -6.86 0.04 -34.21
C THR A 688 -7.36 -1.38 -33.94
N ALA A 689 -7.34 -1.82 -32.67
CA ALA A 689 -7.69 -3.17 -32.29
C ALA A 689 -9.18 -3.49 -32.46
N ASN A 690 -9.49 -4.75 -32.74
CA ASN A 690 -10.87 -5.26 -32.76
C ASN A 690 -11.39 -5.54 -31.34
N LEU A 691 -11.93 -4.52 -30.69
CA LEU A 691 -12.45 -4.60 -29.33
C LEU A 691 -13.86 -5.21 -29.22
N ASN A 692 -14.43 -5.69 -30.33
CA ASN A 692 -15.79 -6.26 -30.34
C ASN A 692 -15.83 -7.74 -29.94
N ASN A 693 -14.69 -8.42 -29.92
CA ASN A 693 -14.59 -9.84 -29.58
C ASN A 693 -14.07 -10.00 -28.16
N MET A 694 -14.97 -9.80 -27.19
CA MET A 694 -14.67 -9.98 -25.77
C MET A 694 -15.33 -11.24 -25.21
N ASP A 695 -14.65 -11.90 -24.29
CA ASP A 695 -15.16 -13.06 -23.55
C ASP A 695 -15.03 -12.81 -22.04
N PHE A 696 -16.10 -13.04 -21.30
CA PHE A 696 -16.17 -12.84 -19.85
C PHE A 696 -16.45 -14.18 -19.20
N TYR A 697 -15.55 -14.63 -18.34
CA TYR A 697 -15.71 -15.88 -17.60
C TYR A 697 -15.52 -15.63 -16.11
N PHE A 698 -16.62 -15.78 -15.37
CA PHE A 698 -16.65 -15.56 -13.93
C PHE A 698 -17.19 -16.81 -13.23
N ALA A 699 -16.55 -17.20 -12.13
CA ALA A 699 -16.92 -18.38 -11.35
C ALA A 699 -16.62 -18.18 -9.86
N THR A 700 -17.16 -19.04 -9.01
CA THR A 700 -16.87 -19.08 -7.56
C THR A 700 -16.67 -20.50 -7.05
N GLY A 701 -16.00 -20.59 -5.89
CA GLY A 701 -15.74 -21.84 -5.18
C GLY A 701 -14.72 -22.75 -5.87
N GLU A 702 -14.28 -23.80 -5.18
CA GLU A 702 -13.32 -24.77 -5.75
C GLU A 702 -13.88 -25.55 -6.94
N GLY A 703 -15.21 -25.64 -7.05
CA GLY A 703 -15.92 -26.31 -8.14
C GLY A 703 -16.08 -25.47 -9.41
N TRP A 704 -15.58 -24.23 -9.45
CA TRP A 704 -15.68 -23.33 -10.61
C TRP A 704 -17.12 -23.10 -11.09
N SER A 705 -18.04 -22.92 -10.13
CA SER A 705 -19.45 -22.67 -10.41
C SER A 705 -19.61 -21.32 -11.12
N PRO A 706 -20.14 -21.26 -12.36
CA PRO A 706 -20.27 -20.01 -13.09
C PRO A 706 -21.18 -19.01 -12.38
N ILE A 707 -20.82 -17.73 -12.47
CA ILE A 707 -21.62 -16.60 -11.98
C ILE A 707 -21.81 -15.56 -13.09
N ASP A 708 -22.68 -14.58 -12.84
CA ASP A 708 -22.84 -13.45 -13.74
C ASP A 708 -21.52 -12.66 -13.87
N PRO A 709 -21.12 -12.26 -15.08
CA PRO A 709 -19.88 -11.54 -15.29
C PRO A 709 -19.96 -10.09 -14.80
N ALA A 710 -18.80 -9.44 -14.70
CA ALA A 710 -18.74 -8.01 -14.44
C ALA A 710 -19.53 -7.20 -15.49
N LYS A 711 -20.18 -6.13 -15.05
CA LYS A 711 -20.74 -5.13 -15.96
C LYS A 711 -19.60 -4.38 -16.62
N TYR A 712 -19.72 -4.12 -17.91
CA TYR A 712 -18.69 -3.50 -18.72
C TYR A 712 -19.22 -2.30 -19.49
N SER A 713 -18.44 -1.24 -19.56
CA SER A 713 -18.62 -0.13 -20.50
C SER A 713 -17.28 0.45 -20.92
N ALA A 714 -17.26 1.19 -22.03
CA ALA A 714 -16.04 1.78 -22.58
C ALA A 714 -16.31 3.16 -23.16
N ASP A 715 -15.32 4.05 -23.06
CA ASP A 715 -15.26 5.35 -23.73
C ASP A 715 -13.88 5.52 -24.39
N GLY A 716 -13.76 5.07 -25.64
CA GLY A 716 -12.48 5.07 -26.35
C GLY A 716 -11.48 4.09 -25.71
N ASN A 717 -10.27 4.57 -25.40
CA ASN A 717 -9.21 3.80 -24.73
C ASN A 717 -9.33 3.89 -23.18
N HIS A 718 -10.56 3.83 -22.68
CA HIS A 718 -10.89 3.85 -21.25
C HIS A 718 -12.07 2.91 -21.01
N TYR A 719 -11.89 1.98 -20.10
CA TYR A 719 -12.79 0.86 -19.87
C TYR A 719 -13.18 0.80 -18.39
N TYR A 720 -14.43 0.44 -18.13
CA TYR A 720 -15.01 0.45 -16.80
C TYR A 720 -15.64 -0.90 -16.52
N LEU A 721 -15.32 -1.46 -15.35
CA LEU A 721 -15.89 -2.68 -14.81
C LEU A 721 -16.62 -2.39 -13.49
N THR A 722 -17.74 -3.07 -13.30
CA THR A 722 -18.36 -3.23 -11.98
C THR A 722 -18.49 -4.72 -11.72
N PHE A 723 -17.75 -5.21 -10.73
CA PHE A 723 -17.71 -6.63 -10.42
C PHE A 723 -19.01 -7.09 -9.74
N PRO A 724 -19.40 -8.36 -9.94
CA PRO A 724 -20.45 -8.98 -9.12
C PRO A 724 -20.05 -8.97 -7.63
N GLU A 725 -21.02 -8.94 -6.73
CA GLU A 725 -20.80 -8.97 -5.27
C GLU A 725 -20.06 -10.24 -4.84
N ALA A 726 -20.41 -11.38 -5.45
CA ALA A 726 -19.65 -12.62 -5.32
C ALA A 726 -18.57 -12.65 -6.40
N LEU A 727 -17.30 -12.64 -6.02
CA LEU A 727 -16.16 -12.81 -6.91
C LEU A 727 -15.38 -14.06 -6.49
N GLY A 728 -14.89 -14.84 -7.45
CA GLY A 728 -14.14 -16.05 -7.14
C GLY A 728 -12.82 -15.75 -6.43
N ALA A 729 -12.47 -16.54 -5.42
CA ALA A 729 -11.26 -16.35 -4.61
C ALA A 729 -9.98 -16.87 -5.31
N LEU A 730 -10.12 -17.74 -6.30
CA LEU A 730 -8.98 -18.34 -7.00
C LEU A 730 -8.63 -17.56 -8.26
N GLN A 731 -7.35 -17.58 -8.64
CA GLN A 731 -6.90 -17.04 -9.92
C GLN A 731 -7.68 -17.68 -11.07
N TRP A 732 -7.97 -16.91 -12.11
CA TRP A 732 -8.74 -17.24 -13.30
C TRP A 732 -10.25 -17.36 -13.11
N GLN A 733 -10.77 -17.07 -11.91
CA GLN A 733 -12.21 -17.09 -11.66
C GLN A 733 -12.93 -15.79 -12.02
N ALA A 734 -12.24 -14.76 -12.53
CA ALA A 734 -12.88 -13.50 -12.94
C ALA A 734 -12.15 -12.89 -14.15
N GLN A 735 -12.27 -13.58 -15.29
CA GLN A 735 -11.56 -13.24 -16.52
C GLN A 735 -12.36 -12.30 -17.42
N VAL A 736 -11.69 -11.26 -17.91
CA VAL A 736 -12.12 -10.41 -19.01
C VAL A 736 -11.09 -10.53 -20.12
N LYS A 737 -11.49 -11.08 -21.26
CA LYS A 737 -10.60 -11.37 -22.40
C LYS A 737 -10.96 -10.49 -23.58
N TYR A 738 -9.95 -9.84 -24.15
CA TYR A 738 -10.01 -9.24 -25.48
C TYR A 738 -9.33 -10.18 -26.46
N LYS A 739 -10.12 -10.73 -27.38
CA LYS A 739 -9.69 -11.81 -28.28
C LYS A 739 -9.58 -11.32 -29.71
N THR A 740 -8.68 -11.90 -30.48
CA THR A 740 -8.54 -11.58 -31.93
C THR A 740 -8.41 -10.06 -32.15
N LEU A 741 -7.43 -9.44 -31.50
CA LEU A 741 -7.23 -8.00 -31.51
C LEU A 741 -6.92 -7.45 -32.92
N GLY A 742 -6.48 -8.30 -33.85
CA GLY A 742 -6.33 -7.96 -35.26
C GLY A 742 -4.98 -7.34 -35.61
N PHE A 743 -3.99 -7.46 -34.74
CA PHE A 743 -2.61 -7.10 -35.01
C PHE A 743 -1.66 -8.24 -34.60
N SER A 744 -0.53 -8.34 -35.27
CA SER A 744 0.48 -9.39 -35.07
C SER A 744 1.75 -8.84 -34.44
N THR A 745 2.55 -9.73 -33.87
CA THR A 745 3.93 -9.43 -33.46
C THR A 745 4.94 -10.36 -34.13
N SER A 746 6.21 -9.94 -34.14
CA SER A 746 7.30 -10.67 -34.78
C SER A 746 8.53 -10.76 -33.89
N ALA A 747 9.19 -11.91 -33.92
CA ALA A 747 10.44 -12.15 -33.20
C ALA A 747 11.63 -11.27 -33.65
N ASP A 748 11.54 -10.64 -34.83
CA ASP A 748 12.58 -9.75 -35.36
C ASP A 748 12.50 -8.32 -34.79
N LYS A 749 11.52 -8.03 -33.94
CA LYS A 749 11.24 -6.69 -33.39
C LYS A 749 11.23 -6.72 -31.86
N THR A 750 11.15 -5.54 -31.26
CA THR A 750 10.85 -5.37 -29.85
C THR A 750 9.58 -4.55 -29.69
N TYR A 751 8.91 -4.71 -28.55
CA TYR A 751 7.59 -4.12 -28.30
C TYR A 751 7.51 -3.47 -26.92
N ASP A 752 6.59 -2.52 -26.80
CA ASP A 752 6.20 -1.90 -25.53
C ASP A 752 4.73 -2.22 -25.23
N PHE A 753 4.42 -2.45 -23.96
CA PHE A 753 3.04 -2.58 -23.47
C PHE A 753 2.83 -1.72 -22.23
N GLN A 754 1.68 -1.06 -22.14
CA GLN A 754 1.24 -0.37 -20.93
C GLN A 754 -0.25 -0.60 -20.70
N VAL A 755 -0.65 -0.65 -19.43
CA VAL A 755 -2.02 -0.38 -19.00
C VAL A 755 -2.00 0.38 -17.68
N LYS A 756 -2.91 1.33 -17.51
CA LYS A 756 -3.20 1.96 -16.22
C LYS A 756 -4.47 1.39 -15.63
N ILE A 757 -4.51 1.22 -14.32
CA ILE A 757 -5.63 0.64 -13.58
C ILE A 757 -5.91 1.52 -12.36
N LEU A 758 -7.20 1.78 -12.11
CA LEU A 758 -7.69 2.47 -10.91
C LEU A 758 -8.86 1.68 -10.34
N SER A 759 -8.83 1.35 -9.05
CA SER A 759 -9.91 0.60 -8.40
C SER A 759 -10.48 1.36 -7.20
N SER A 760 -11.76 1.11 -6.89
CA SER A 760 -12.40 1.61 -5.67
C SER A 760 -12.02 0.84 -4.41
N GLU A 761 -11.36 -0.32 -4.54
CA GLU A 761 -11.01 -1.21 -3.44
C GLU A 761 -9.59 -1.77 -3.60
N ASP A 762 -9.00 -2.18 -2.49
CA ASP A 762 -7.72 -2.89 -2.47
C ASP A 762 -7.93 -4.29 -3.07
N HIS A 763 -7.24 -4.60 -4.17
CA HIS A 763 -7.18 -5.95 -4.71
C HIS A 763 -5.84 -6.59 -4.34
N PRO A 764 -5.83 -7.73 -3.63
CA PRO A 764 -4.58 -8.38 -3.23
C PRO A 764 -3.82 -8.90 -4.46
N SER A 765 -4.53 -9.18 -5.55
CA SER A 765 -3.93 -9.80 -6.73
C SER A 765 -4.86 -9.70 -7.96
N ILE A 766 -4.45 -8.94 -8.97
CA ILE A 766 -4.99 -8.95 -10.33
C ILE A 766 -3.95 -9.59 -11.26
N THR A 767 -4.38 -10.33 -12.28
CA THR A 767 -3.46 -10.88 -13.29
C THR A 767 -3.61 -10.12 -14.60
N ILE A 768 -2.48 -9.72 -15.19
CA ILE A 768 -2.43 -9.16 -16.54
C ILE A 768 -1.70 -10.18 -17.41
N LYS A 769 -2.38 -10.69 -18.44
CA LYS A 769 -1.82 -11.67 -19.36
C LYS A 769 -1.95 -11.21 -20.80
N LEU A 770 -0.82 -10.99 -21.46
CA LEU A 770 -0.73 -10.63 -22.86
C LEU A 770 -0.16 -11.81 -23.65
N VAL A 771 -1.02 -12.48 -24.41
CA VAL A 771 -0.80 -13.85 -24.90
C VAL A 771 -1.15 -13.99 -26.37
N LYS A 772 -0.56 -14.97 -27.04
CA LYS A 772 -0.94 -15.37 -28.38
C LYS A 772 -2.38 -15.88 -28.40
N GLU A 773 -3.21 -15.36 -29.29
CA GLU A 773 -4.60 -15.83 -29.43
C GLU A 773 -4.61 -17.33 -29.75
N GLY A 774 -5.29 -18.12 -28.92
CA GLY A 774 -5.41 -19.57 -29.10
C GLY A 774 -4.25 -20.42 -28.57
N ASP A 775 -3.19 -19.83 -28.02
CA ASP A 775 -2.09 -20.54 -27.37
C ASP A 775 -1.68 -19.89 -26.04
N ASP A 776 -2.17 -20.48 -24.95
CA ASP A 776 -1.99 -19.96 -23.60
C ASP A 776 -0.53 -19.98 -23.07
N ASN A 777 0.38 -20.68 -23.75
CA ASN A 777 1.77 -20.84 -23.31
C ASN A 777 2.75 -19.86 -23.98
N THR A 778 2.28 -19.10 -24.97
CA THR A 778 3.11 -18.14 -25.71
C THR A 778 2.66 -16.73 -25.32
N TYR A 779 3.34 -16.10 -24.35
CA TYR A 779 2.93 -14.81 -23.77
C TYR A 779 4.10 -13.86 -23.50
N TYR A 780 3.80 -12.57 -23.49
CA TYR A 780 4.71 -11.51 -23.02
C TYR A 780 4.67 -11.36 -21.49
N CYS A 781 3.50 -11.52 -20.88
CA CYS A 781 3.34 -11.47 -19.43
C CYS A 781 2.20 -12.37 -18.94
N THR A 782 2.28 -12.76 -17.66
CA THR A 782 1.23 -13.49 -16.92
C THR A 782 1.30 -13.18 -15.42
N GLU A 783 1.85 -12.02 -15.08
CA GLU A 783 2.19 -11.65 -13.70
C GLU A 783 0.96 -11.22 -12.90
N ARG A 784 1.07 -11.36 -11.57
CA ARG A 784 0.00 -11.06 -10.62
C ARG A 784 0.43 -9.89 -9.73
N HIS A 785 -0.41 -8.87 -9.64
CA HIS A 785 -0.08 -7.59 -9.00
C HIS A 785 -1.14 -7.20 -7.97
N ALA A 786 -0.71 -6.66 -6.83
CA ALA A 786 -1.64 -5.98 -5.93
C ALA A 786 -1.99 -4.59 -6.50
N VAL A 787 -3.24 -4.16 -6.31
CA VAL A 787 -3.71 -2.82 -6.66
C VAL A 787 -4.35 -2.20 -5.43
N LYS A 788 -4.03 -0.94 -5.15
CA LYS A 788 -4.58 -0.18 -4.02
C LYS A 788 -5.79 0.64 -4.43
N ALA A 789 -6.73 0.78 -3.50
CA ALA A 789 -7.91 1.62 -3.68
C ALA A 789 -7.50 3.07 -3.93
N ASP A 790 -8.16 3.71 -4.88
CA ASP A 790 -8.00 5.13 -5.22
C ASP A 790 -6.58 5.56 -5.65
N GLU A 791 -5.71 4.61 -5.98
CA GLU A 791 -4.34 4.84 -6.46
C GLU A 791 -4.16 4.29 -7.89
N GLU A 792 -3.56 5.09 -8.79
CA GLU A 792 -3.28 4.66 -10.16
C GLU A 792 -2.14 3.63 -10.18
N PHE A 793 -2.45 2.41 -10.57
CA PHE A 793 -1.46 1.36 -10.83
C PHE A 793 -1.09 1.36 -12.31
N VAL A 794 0.21 1.43 -12.62
CA VAL A 794 0.72 1.43 -14.00
C VAL A 794 1.55 0.18 -14.24
N TYR A 795 1.09 -0.68 -15.14
CA TYR A 795 1.86 -1.84 -15.60
C TYR A 795 2.56 -1.52 -16.92
N ARG A 796 3.85 -1.86 -17.04
CA ARG A 796 4.66 -1.64 -18.25
C ARG A 796 5.54 -2.83 -18.57
N LEU A 797 5.63 -3.13 -19.86
CA LEU A 797 6.68 -3.94 -20.46
C LEU A 797 7.46 -3.05 -21.42
N ASP A 798 8.75 -2.86 -21.16
CA ASP A 798 9.61 -1.93 -21.92
C ASP A 798 10.60 -2.70 -22.80
N ASN A 799 10.60 -2.40 -24.11
CA ASN A 799 11.55 -2.95 -25.08
C ASN A 799 11.68 -4.49 -25.02
N VAL A 800 10.56 -5.19 -24.84
CA VAL A 800 10.57 -6.65 -24.71
C VAL A 800 10.85 -7.30 -26.06
N ALA A 801 11.63 -8.39 -26.06
CA ALA A 801 11.89 -9.17 -27.26
C ALA A 801 10.57 -9.66 -27.86
N GLY A 802 10.38 -9.43 -29.16
CA GLY A 802 9.18 -9.84 -29.87
C GLY A 802 9.04 -11.36 -29.93
N ILE A 803 7.80 -11.80 -30.12
CA ILE A 803 7.41 -13.19 -30.28
C ILE A 803 6.56 -13.27 -31.55
N ASP A 804 6.66 -14.35 -32.32
CA ASP A 804 5.80 -14.54 -33.49
C ASP A 804 4.36 -14.90 -33.06
N MET A 805 3.50 -13.89 -33.01
CA MET A 805 2.06 -14.04 -32.74
C MET A 805 1.27 -13.54 -33.96
N GLU A 806 0.55 -14.43 -34.64
CA GLU A 806 -0.35 -14.05 -35.74
C GLU A 806 -1.49 -13.12 -35.29
N ASP A 807 -1.91 -13.25 -34.03
CA ASP A 807 -2.85 -12.36 -33.36
C ASP A 807 -2.61 -12.40 -31.84
N VAL A 808 -2.99 -11.33 -31.16
CA VAL A 808 -2.75 -11.12 -29.73
C VAL A 808 -4.08 -11.13 -28.98
N GLN A 809 -4.05 -11.64 -27.75
CA GLN A 809 -5.13 -11.65 -26.78
C GLN A 809 -4.66 -10.95 -25.50
N LEU A 810 -5.48 -10.06 -24.94
CA LEU A 810 -5.25 -9.46 -23.63
C LEU A 810 -6.26 -10.03 -22.63
N VAL A 811 -5.79 -10.53 -21.50
CA VAL A 811 -6.62 -11.06 -20.42
C VAL A 811 -6.33 -10.30 -19.15
N PHE A 812 -7.39 -9.75 -18.56
CA PHE A 812 -7.40 -9.36 -17.17
C PHE A 812 -8.10 -10.44 -16.36
N ASP A 813 -7.48 -10.88 -15.26
CA ASP A 813 -8.13 -11.75 -14.29
C ASP A 813 -8.15 -11.12 -12.91
N PHE A 814 -9.33 -11.06 -12.32
CA PHE A 814 -9.58 -10.42 -11.02
C PHE A 814 -9.90 -11.45 -9.93
N GLY A 815 -9.56 -12.72 -10.16
CA GLY A 815 -9.76 -13.79 -9.19
C GLY A 815 -8.96 -13.53 -7.91
N GLY A 816 -9.61 -13.65 -6.76
CA GLY A 816 -9.08 -13.23 -5.45
C GLY A 816 -9.30 -11.75 -5.14
N GLY A 817 -9.94 -11.00 -6.03
CA GLY A 817 -10.29 -9.59 -5.83
C GLY A 817 -11.52 -9.37 -4.95
N VAL A 818 -11.82 -8.09 -4.68
CA VAL A 818 -12.98 -7.69 -3.88
C VAL A 818 -14.22 -7.58 -4.77
N GLY A 819 -15.24 -8.41 -4.53
CA GLY A 819 -16.53 -8.33 -5.21
C GLY A 819 -17.30 -7.05 -4.88
N GLY A 820 -18.15 -6.61 -5.83
CA GLY A 820 -18.93 -5.37 -5.74
C GLY A 820 -18.14 -4.08 -6.04
N SER A 821 -16.82 -4.17 -6.16
CA SER A 821 -15.96 -3.03 -6.47
C SER A 821 -16.11 -2.55 -7.92
N THR A 822 -15.72 -1.30 -8.15
CA THR A 822 -15.59 -0.72 -9.50
C THR A 822 -14.13 -0.57 -9.85
N LEU A 823 -13.79 -0.87 -11.09
CA LEU A 823 -12.43 -0.78 -11.59
C LEU A 823 -12.41 -0.16 -12.99
N GLU A 824 -11.44 0.69 -13.22
CA GLU A 824 -11.17 1.33 -14.50
C GLU A 824 -9.82 0.85 -15.01
N TYR A 825 -9.70 0.67 -16.32
CA TYR A 825 -8.40 0.56 -16.97
C TYR A 825 -8.38 1.37 -18.25
N TYR A 826 -7.25 2.03 -18.52
CA TYR A 826 -7.14 3.05 -19.55
C TYR A 826 -5.70 3.26 -19.99
N ASP A 827 -5.53 4.11 -20.99
CA ASP A 827 -4.23 4.41 -21.62
C ASP A 827 -3.47 3.13 -22.00
N ILE A 828 -4.20 2.15 -22.54
CA ILE A 828 -3.56 0.92 -23.02
C ILE A 828 -2.69 1.27 -24.22
N ILE A 829 -1.43 0.87 -24.15
CA ILE A 829 -0.45 1.01 -25.23
C ILE A 829 0.01 -0.38 -25.62
N PHE A 830 -0.02 -0.67 -26.92
CA PHE A 830 0.74 -1.77 -27.50
C PHE A 830 1.40 -1.27 -28.79
N GLN A 831 2.73 -1.23 -28.83
CA GLN A 831 3.45 -0.66 -29.98
C GLN A 831 4.77 -1.38 -30.21
N GLU A 832 5.30 -1.29 -31.44
CA GLU A 832 6.72 -1.57 -31.67
C GLU A 832 7.57 -0.59 -30.85
N HIS A 833 8.67 -1.06 -30.28
CA HIS A 833 9.46 -0.28 -29.33
C HIS A 833 9.88 1.06 -29.93
N ARG A 834 9.57 2.14 -29.21
CA ARG A 834 9.92 3.51 -29.60
C ARG A 834 10.61 4.20 -28.45
N ALA A 835 11.82 4.70 -28.70
CA ALA A 835 12.55 5.48 -27.72
C ALA A 835 13.16 6.75 -28.31
N GLU A 836 13.15 7.85 -27.55
CA GLU A 836 13.62 9.20 -27.93
C GLU A 836 14.81 9.71 -27.09
#